data_AF-A0A8H6DLN4-F1
#
_entry.id   AF-A0A8H6DLN4-F1
#
_cell.length_a   1.000
_cell.length_b   1.000
_cell.length_c   1.000
_cell.angle_alpha   90.00
_cell.angle_beta   90.00
_cell.angle_gamma   90.00
#
_symmetry.space_group_name_H-M   'P 1'
#
loop_
_entity.id
_entity.type
_entity.pdbx_description
1 polymer ?
#
loop_
_entity_poly.entity_id
_entity_poly.type
_entity_poly.pdbx_seq_one_letter_code
_entity_poly.pdbx_strand_id
1 'polypeptide(L)'
;MKFGRNLPRNQVPEWAGSYINYKGLKKLVKAAAEKARNGEKVDPAEFFFALDRNLEDVDFFYNKKYAEFCRRLNLLQNRYGRTADVVATLDQDEMEEVMGALLELRSQFRNLQWFGEINHKGFVKITKKLDKKVPDLVTQGPYIDTKVKVKPFAKQANTTRLLDEINKWMSVLSEAQTFDDTMSEHSTRSLGRASAKGMLSLPQAQLDALDQAVRNDDVPALEAGLKTSNVVEEGAQPLMLGLLQRSISSRSKACLAFLLSNLKSLDEPDDINSRNCIHRLVIHIGRTKSVPEGEQVSKSRPVPAGSQFSNKHLEPGLATSKTPKSLNQKESLLLTKDDEAVQLFIFLLEQLRPEQRVALKSRDSFGRMPLHYAAQFGIVVVCQIIMSKMQQWDQFHVKDGIDTPEWQDNDGYAPLHLSVVGGHPLTTQALLQGENWEESSPYKAEIRKSISKSGAVLAIATKSNYSVIVQLLIDAGVDINWRDKTDETALHVAARFGHEECARIILKGTADQKADLEATESTYSWTPLHVAAVDGKYNVAELLVEAGADITRLDSSGWTAREHAALRGHMDIARLLEINDVEIESPPTRPVDALQPTPSDMSSIGERRSNGNGINNGSRAPDAAIKSFGHRYLTNESLVLVSLGSMDMRKNIEPVSLDRVPLTEAHNTQLDTALSIVVSATGASGEPTIIDLPVHDSIATEPVVFTTTDAAKVKLLFDIVPTYSGNDKHKVGRAVALLSSVRQTLGSSRMNLQGDVCVPIMSSSFDVIGTVNFNFLVITPFHHPNMEITSRQTYWKKLESTMVIGHRGLGKNLTSNRSLQLGENTLPSFIAAANLGAQYVEFDVQLTKDHVPVIYHDFLVSETGIDAPVHTLTLEQFLHINPDKNRDSKQQSRKKPVPTGEPGDFRARSNSLAPKRSQSMGFAGSGPDELDERMKHTKDFKDKGFKGNTRGNFIQAPFATLEELFRELPQETGFNIEMKYPMLHESEEHEMDTYAVELNSFCDTVLSKVYDLAGERHIIFSSFNPDICLCLSYKQPSIPILFLTDAGCCEVCDIRASSLQEAIRFARRWNLLGIVAAAEPFVNSPRLIKIVKENGIVCFSYGTLNNDPEMVRRQVKQGIDAVIVDSVLAIRKGLTSGETPAEPVNGENGSNGTLRPDHELKEKLDELTINGGGP
;
A
#
# COMPACT_ATOMS: atom_id res chain seq x y z
N MET A 1 0.95 7.91 28.08
CA MET A 1 1.59 7.99 26.74
C MET A 1 2.98 7.35 26.77
N LYS A 2 3.34 6.52 25.78
CA LYS A 2 4.65 5.83 25.70
C LYS A 2 5.64 6.69 24.86
N PHE A 3 6.14 7.80 25.40
CA PHE A 3 7.07 8.72 24.68
C PHE A 3 8.23 8.00 23.98
N GLY A 4 8.91 7.07 24.66
CA GLY A 4 10.02 6.33 24.06
C GLY A 4 9.66 5.33 22.94
N ARG A 5 8.37 5.04 22.69
CA ARG A 5 7.93 4.24 21.52
C ARG A 5 7.66 5.14 20.31
N ASN A 6 7.27 6.39 20.56
CA ASN A 6 6.93 7.37 19.52
C ASN A 6 8.14 8.25 19.14
N LEU A 7 9.24 8.20 19.91
CA LEU A 7 10.43 9.02 19.63
C LEU A 7 10.98 8.80 18.21
N PRO A 8 11.16 7.55 17.69
CA PRO A 8 11.65 7.35 16.33
C PRO A 8 10.73 7.92 15.24
N ARG A 9 9.42 7.94 15.47
CA ARG A 9 8.43 8.52 14.54
C ARG A 9 8.47 10.05 14.52
N ASN A 10 8.84 10.64 15.65
CA ASN A 10 8.87 12.09 15.82
C ASN A 10 10.27 12.69 15.53
N GLN A 11 11.25 11.87 15.11
CA GLN A 11 12.60 12.34 14.78
C GLN A 11 12.66 12.77 13.32
N VAL A 12 13.41 13.84 13.04
CA VAL A 12 13.87 14.12 11.69
C VAL A 12 14.81 12.98 11.26
N PRO A 13 14.53 12.21 10.19
CA PRO A 13 15.29 11.01 9.83
C PRO A 13 16.79 11.27 9.69
N GLU A 14 17.16 12.40 9.09
CA GLU A 14 18.55 12.82 8.89
C GLU A 14 19.31 13.04 10.21
N TRP A 15 18.62 13.40 11.29
CA TRP A 15 19.22 13.81 12.56
C TRP A 15 18.99 12.80 13.68
N ALA A 16 18.46 11.63 13.38
CA ALA A 16 18.06 10.61 14.36
C ALA A 16 19.18 10.28 15.38
N GLY A 17 20.45 10.29 14.93
CA GLY A 17 21.63 10.05 15.78
C GLY A 17 21.99 11.17 16.75
N SER A 18 21.49 12.40 16.54
CA SER A 18 21.78 13.58 17.37
C SER A 18 20.69 13.90 18.40
N TYR A 19 19.58 13.12 18.40
CA TYR A 19 18.55 13.22 19.44
C TYR A 19 18.98 12.53 20.74
N ILE A 20 18.33 12.90 21.85
CA ILE A 20 18.52 12.26 23.15
C ILE A 20 18.44 10.72 23.06
N ASN A 21 19.43 10.02 23.60
CA ASN A 21 19.45 8.55 23.68
C ASN A 21 18.49 8.05 24.78
N TYR A 22 17.19 8.20 24.53
CA TYR A 22 16.13 7.86 25.47
C TYR A 22 16.12 6.37 25.82
N LYS A 23 16.53 5.49 24.90
CA LYS A 23 16.61 4.04 25.13
C LYS A 23 17.72 3.71 26.13
N GLY A 24 18.90 4.30 25.99
CA GLY A 24 20.02 4.17 26.91
C GLY A 24 19.68 4.69 28.31
N LEU A 25 19.18 5.92 28.40
CA LEU A 25 18.78 6.52 29.68
C LEU A 25 17.66 5.73 30.38
N LYS A 26 16.70 5.19 29.61
CA LYS A 26 15.65 4.32 30.16
C LYS A 26 16.19 3.01 30.74
N LYS A 27 17.28 2.45 30.21
CA LYS A 27 17.94 1.27 30.79
C LYS A 27 18.56 1.61 32.14
N LEU A 28 19.24 2.75 32.25
CA LEU A 28 19.81 3.24 33.52
C LEU A 28 18.72 3.48 34.59
N VAL A 29 17.59 4.09 34.21
CA VAL A 29 16.44 4.27 35.13
C VAL A 29 15.85 2.92 35.59
N LYS A 30 15.84 1.89 34.74
CA LYS A 30 15.39 0.55 35.15
C LYS A 30 16.37 -0.10 36.14
N ALA A 31 17.68 -0.02 35.87
CA ALA A 31 18.69 -0.55 36.76
C ALA A 31 18.66 0.13 38.14
N ALA A 32 18.50 1.46 38.16
CA ALA A 32 18.30 2.23 39.40
C ALA A 32 17.04 1.81 40.16
N ALA A 33 15.93 1.57 39.46
CA ALA A 33 14.67 1.11 40.07
C ALA A 33 14.75 -0.32 40.62
N GLU A 34 15.54 -1.21 40.00
CA GLU A 34 15.80 -2.56 40.49
C GLU A 34 16.65 -2.53 41.76
N LYS A 35 17.71 -1.72 41.80
CA LYS A 35 18.52 -1.48 43.00
C LYS A 35 17.69 -0.93 44.16
N ALA A 36 16.84 0.07 43.89
CA ALA A 36 15.92 0.62 44.90
C ALA A 36 14.94 -0.43 45.45
N ARG A 37 14.41 -1.30 44.59
CA ARG A 37 13.52 -2.40 45.01
C ARG A 37 14.23 -3.44 45.87
N ASN A 38 15.53 -3.65 45.64
CA ASN A 38 16.35 -4.59 46.41
C ASN A 38 16.84 -3.99 47.74
N GLY A 39 16.48 -2.74 48.06
CA GLY A 39 16.88 -2.06 49.29
C GLY A 39 18.32 -1.50 49.26
N GLU A 40 18.97 -1.49 48.10
CA GLU A 40 20.31 -0.93 47.92
C GLU A 40 20.25 0.60 47.75
N LYS A 41 21.26 1.31 48.28
CA LYS A 41 21.39 2.76 48.09
C LYS A 41 21.66 3.05 46.62
N VAL A 42 20.72 3.72 45.94
CA VAL A 42 20.86 4.11 44.54
C VAL A 42 21.73 5.35 44.45
N ASP A 43 22.86 5.26 43.76
CA ASP A 43 23.65 6.42 43.34
C ASP A 43 23.16 6.94 41.97
N PRO A 44 22.56 8.13 41.89
CA PRO A 44 22.08 8.68 40.63
C PRO A 44 23.19 9.32 39.77
N ALA A 45 24.45 9.36 40.23
CA ALA A 45 25.56 10.01 39.53
C ALA A 45 25.77 9.49 38.10
N GLU A 46 25.70 8.18 37.89
CA GLU A 46 25.86 7.57 36.55
C GLU A 46 24.76 8.02 35.58
N PHE A 47 23.53 8.15 36.06
CA PHE A 47 22.40 8.64 35.26
C PHE A 47 22.58 10.11 34.90
N PHE A 48 22.94 10.97 35.86
CA PHE A 48 23.15 12.39 35.61
C PHE A 48 24.36 12.66 34.71
N PHE A 49 25.45 11.89 34.84
CA PHE A 49 26.59 11.97 33.93
C PHE A 49 26.19 11.64 32.48
N ALA A 50 25.44 10.56 32.28
CA ALA A 50 24.92 10.21 30.96
C ALA A 50 23.93 11.25 30.43
N LEU A 51 23.08 11.81 31.30
CA LEU A 51 22.09 12.83 30.95
C LEU A 51 22.75 14.15 30.53
N ASP A 52 23.80 14.59 31.25
CA ASP A 52 24.56 15.79 30.95
C ASP A 52 25.33 15.65 29.63
N ARG A 53 25.95 14.48 29.36
CA ARG A 53 26.59 14.24 28.05
C ARG A 53 25.60 14.32 26.90
N ASN A 54 24.40 13.74 27.06
CA ASN A 54 23.34 13.85 26.06
C ASN A 54 22.86 15.30 25.91
N LEU A 55 22.84 16.10 26.98
CA LEU A 55 22.47 17.51 26.94
C LEU A 55 23.50 18.34 26.16
N GLU A 56 24.79 18.06 26.34
CA GLU A 56 25.88 18.69 25.61
C GLU A 56 25.85 18.34 24.12
N ASP A 57 25.65 17.06 23.77
CA ASP A 57 25.57 16.61 22.39
C ASP A 57 24.41 17.29 21.64
N VAL A 58 23.23 17.34 22.27
CA VAL A 58 22.03 17.99 21.72
C VAL A 58 22.23 19.51 21.56
N ASP A 59 22.82 20.17 22.55
CA ASP A 59 23.07 21.62 22.53
C ASP A 59 24.14 21.98 21.48
N PHE A 60 25.22 21.20 21.39
CA PHE A 60 26.27 21.39 20.39
C PHE A 60 25.72 21.25 18.97
N PHE A 61 24.94 20.19 18.70
CA PHE A 61 24.31 19.99 17.41
C PHE A 61 23.36 21.13 17.06
N TYR A 62 22.49 21.54 18.00
CA TYR A 62 21.56 22.65 17.80
C TYR A 62 22.28 23.94 17.45
N ASN A 63 23.31 24.32 18.21
CA ASN A 63 24.05 25.57 18.00
C ASN A 63 24.84 25.54 16.69
N LYS A 64 25.44 24.40 16.32
CA LYS A 64 26.13 24.23 15.04
C LYS A 64 25.18 24.48 13.87
N LYS A 65 24.00 23.84 13.88
CA LYS A 65 23.00 24.00 12.82
C LYS A 65 22.36 25.38 12.81
N TYR A 66 22.06 25.94 13.98
CA TYR A 66 21.57 27.31 14.10
C TYR A 66 22.55 28.32 13.49
N ALA A 67 23.85 28.20 13.78
CA ALA A 67 24.88 29.08 13.23
C ALA A 67 25.01 28.95 11.71
N GLU A 68 24.96 27.71 11.19
CA GLU A 68 24.97 27.43 9.75
C GLU A 68 23.80 28.10 9.01
N PHE A 69 22.57 27.92 9.53
CA PHE A 69 21.37 28.49 8.93
C PHE A 69 21.32 30.01 9.06
N CYS A 70 21.76 30.57 10.19
CA CYS A 70 21.87 32.01 10.37
C CYS A 70 22.91 32.63 9.43
N ARG A 71 24.05 31.96 9.20
CA ARG A 71 25.06 32.43 8.23
C ARG A 71 24.43 32.51 6.83
N ARG A 72 23.71 31.47 6.42
CA ARG A 72 23.06 31.41 5.10
C ARG A 72 21.95 32.46 4.96
N LEU A 73 21.12 32.65 5.98
CA LEU A 73 20.11 33.72 6.00
C LEU A 73 20.75 35.11 5.97
N ASN A 74 21.82 35.34 6.73
CA ASN A 74 22.54 36.62 6.71
C ASN A 74 23.20 36.90 5.35
N LEU A 75 23.73 35.89 4.67
CA LEU A 75 24.25 36.04 3.31
C LEU A 75 23.15 36.48 2.33
N LEU A 76 21.97 35.86 2.43
CA LEU A 76 20.81 36.24 1.64
C LEU A 76 20.35 37.68 1.95
N GLN A 77 20.22 38.02 3.24
CA GLN A 77 19.82 39.36 3.68
C GLN A 77 20.84 40.44 3.30
N ASN A 78 22.13 40.14 3.35
CA ASN A 78 23.18 41.09 2.99
C ASN A 78 23.23 41.35 1.48
N ARG A 79 22.94 40.33 0.66
CA ARG A 79 22.98 40.43 -0.81
C ARG A 79 21.72 41.08 -1.38
N TYR A 80 20.56 40.68 -0.87
CA TYR A 80 19.27 41.10 -1.43
C TYR A 80 18.56 42.15 -0.57
N GLY A 81 18.97 42.39 0.67
CA GLY A 81 18.30 43.32 1.58
C GLY A 81 17.19 42.65 2.42
N ARG A 82 16.68 43.37 3.42
CA ARG A 82 15.73 42.85 4.43
C ARG A 82 14.25 43.20 4.19
N THR A 83 13.91 44.05 3.22
CA THR A 83 12.58 44.72 3.13
C THR A 83 12.04 44.83 1.69
N ALA A 84 10.73 45.13 1.58
CA ALA A 84 9.91 45.06 0.37
C ALA A 84 10.30 45.93 -0.83
N ASP A 85 11.08 47.00 -0.65
CA ASP A 85 11.63 47.81 -1.75
C ASP A 85 12.53 47.03 -2.72
N VAL A 86 12.96 45.83 -2.31
CA VAL A 86 13.84 44.94 -3.07
C VAL A 86 13.08 44.25 -4.21
N VAL A 87 11.78 43.97 -4.06
CA VAL A 87 11.09 43.07 -4.98
C VAL A 87 10.75 43.71 -6.33
N ALA A 88 10.67 45.04 -6.39
CA ALA A 88 10.58 45.79 -7.63
C ALA A 88 11.89 45.77 -8.47
N THR A 89 12.96 45.11 -8.00
CA THR A 89 14.31 45.23 -8.57
C THR A 89 15.01 43.91 -8.88
N LEU A 90 14.38 42.76 -8.60
CA LEU A 90 14.96 41.43 -8.81
C LEU A 90 14.52 40.85 -10.16
N ASP A 91 15.47 40.25 -10.88
CA ASP A 91 15.18 39.50 -12.11
C ASP A 91 14.38 38.23 -11.75
N GLN A 92 13.55 37.72 -12.66
CA GLN A 92 12.69 36.55 -12.40
C GLN A 92 13.48 35.28 -11.99
N ASP A 93 14.64 35.05 -12.61
CA ASP A 93 15.55 33.97 -12.25
C ASP A 93 16.12 34.13 -10.83
N GLU A 94 16.47 35.36 -10.43
CA GLU A 94 16.96 35.65 -9.07
C GLU A 94 15.86 35.47 -8.04
N MET A 95 14.63 35.85 -8.37
CA MET A 95 13.45 35.65 -7.53
C MET A 95 13.18 34.16 -7.28
N GLU A 96 13.28 33.32 -8.32
CA GLU A 96 13.15 31.86 -8.17
C GLU A 96 14.27 31.27 -7.29
N GLU A 97 15.52 31.71 -7.46
CA GLU A 97 16.63 31.24 -6.63
C GLU A 97 16.49 31.64 -5.16
N VAL A 98 16.08 32.88 -4.90
CA VAL A 98 15.85 33.40 -3.55
C VAL A 98 14.65 32.68 -2.91
N MET A 99 13.54 32.51 -3.63
CA MET A 99 12.36 31.78 -3.15
C MET A 99 12.71 30.33 -2.81
N GLY A 100 13.46 29.64 -3.67
CA GLY A 100 13.93 28.28 -3.42
C GLY A 100 14.84 28.19 -2.19
N ALA A 101 15.79 29.11 -2.05
CA ALA A 101 16.68 29.16 -0.88
C ALA A 101 15.92 29.47 0.41
N LEU A 102 14.87 30.31 0.35
CA LEU A 102 14.04 30.66 1.49
C LEU A 102 13.14 29.52 1.96
N LEU A 103 12.54 28.78 1.04
CA LEU A 103 11.77 27.59 1.36
C LEU A 103 12.64 26.51 2.00
N GLU A 104 13.86 26.31 1.49
CA GLU A 104 14.82 25.39 2.09
C GLU A 104 15.21 25.83 3.50
N LEU A 105 15.52 27.11 3.70
CA LEU A 105 15.83 27.67 5.02
C LEU A 105 14.64 27.58 5.98
N ARG A 106 13.41 27.84 5.52
CA ARG A 106 12.19 27.69 6.34
C ARG A 106 12.09 26.25 6.86
N SER A 107 12.23 25.28 5.97
CA SER A 107 12.19 23.85 6.33
C SER A 107 13.29 23.50 7.34
N GLN A 108 14.52 23.96 7.11
CA GLN A 108 15.67 23.75 8.00
C GLN A 108 15.46 24.36 9.40
N PHE A 109 14.99 25.60 9.50
CA PHE A 109 14.70 26.26 10.78
C PHE A 109 13.52 25.60 11.51
N ARG A 110 12.49 25.12 10.80
CA ARG A 110 11.35 24.39 11.40
C ARG A 110 11.77 23.03 11.95
N ASN A 111 12.57 22.27 11.19
CA ASN A 111 13.16 21.02 11.66
C ASN A 111 13.99 21.27 12.92
N LEU A 112 14.78 22.35 12.96
CA LEU A 112 15.58 22.74 14.12
C LEU A 112 14.71 23.13 15.34
N GLN A 113 13.62 23.87 15.14
CA GLN A 113 12.64 24.18 16.19
C GLN A 113 12.04 22.90 16.78
N TRP A 114 11.66 21.96 15.91
CA TRP A 114 11.09 20.68 16.31
C TRP A 114 12.09 19.79 17.05
N PHE A 115 13.35 19.74 16.58
CA PHE A 115 14.45 19.08 17.28
C PHE A 115 14.60 19.61 18.71
N GLY A 116 14.55 20.93 18.91
CA GLY A 116 14.57 21.54 20.24
C GLY A 116 13.39 21.09 21.12
N GLU A 117 12.17 21.10 20.57
CA GLU A 117 10.95 20.74 21.31
C GLU A 117 10.91 19.27 21.75
N ILE A 118 11.25 18.35 20.84
CA ILE A 118 11.24 16.91 21.13
C ILE A 118 12.32 16.55 22.14
N ASN A 119 13.51 17.12 22.03
CA ASN A 119 14.56 16.88 23.01
C ASN A 119 14.18 17.47 24.37
N HIS A 120 13.62 18.69 24.43
CA HIS A 120 13.09 19.26 25.67
C HIS A 120 12.04 18.35 26.33
N LYS A 121 11.05 17.88 25.55
CA LYS A 121 10.06 16.89 26.00
C LYS A 121 10.73 15.59 26.48
N GLY A 122 11.78 15.14 25.79
CA GLY A 122 12.57 13.97 26.16
C GLY A 122 13.22 14.08 27.53
N PHE A 123 13.91 15.19 27.81
CA PHE A 123 14.50 15.50 29.11
C PHE A 123 13.44 15.56 30.22
N VAL A 124 12.30 16.20 29.98
CA VAL A 124 11.18 16.26 30.94
C VAL A 124 10.60 14.87 31.22
N LYS A 125 10.42 14.03 30.19
CA LYS A 125 9.82 12.70 30.34
C LYS A 125 10.77 11.70 31.00
N ILE A 126 12.08 11.79 30.80
CA ILE A 126 13.03 10.85 31.40
C ILE A 126 13.28 11.16 32.88
N THR A 127 13.41 12.44 33.23
CA THR A 127 13.55 12.89 34.64
C THR A 127 12.29 12.61 35.45
N LYS A 128 11.10 12.90 34.91
CA LYS A 128 9.81 12.50 35.53
C LYS A 128 9.69 10.99 35.76
N LYS A 129 10.34 10.19 34.90
CA LYS A 129 10.32 8.73 35.01
C LYS A 129 11.26 8.23 36.09
N LEU A 130 12.39 8.90 36.31
CA LEU A 130 13.30 8.64 37.42
C LEU A 130 12.58 8.92 38.75
N ASP A 131 12.02 10.11 38.91
CA ASP A 131 11.29 10.53 40.12
C ASP A 131 10.11 9.60 40.44
N LYS A 132 9.44 9.02 39.42
CA LYS A 132 8.35 8.05 39.63
C LYS A 132 8.84 6.65 40.04
N LYS A 133 10.07 6.28 39.70
CA LYS A 133 10.57 4.90 39.82
C LYS A 133 11.54 4.70 40.97
N VAL A 134 12.19 5.76 41.44
CA VAL A 134 13.08 5.74 42.59
C VAL A 134 12.42 6.57 43.69
N PRO A 135 11.91 5.96 44.78
CA PRO A 135 11.42 6.72 45.93
C PRO A 135 12.55 7.58 46.52
N ASP A 136 12.22 8.75 47.05
CA ASP A 136 13.12 9.75 47.66
C ASP A 136 13.86 10.73 46.72
N LEU A 137 13.74 10.60 45.39
CA LEU A 137 14.25 11.60 44.44
C LEU A 137 13.13 12.50 43.87
N VAL A 138 13.24 13.81 44.11
CA VAL A 138 12.44 14.85 43.43
C VAL A 138 13.40 15.77 42.68
N THR A 139 13.90 15.28 41.56
CA THR A 139 15.02 15.92 40.83
C THR A 139 14.60 16.59 39.53
N GLN A 140 13.37 16.33 39.05
CA GLN A 140 12.88 16.87 37.78
C GLN A 140 12.88 18.39 37.72
N GLY A 141 12.25 19.07 38.69
CA GLY A 141 12.12 20.54 38.68
C GLY A 141 13.47 21.25 38.69
N PRO A 142 14.34 20.98 39.69
CA PRO A 142 15.65 21.63 39.80
C PRO A 142 16.53 21.42 38.58
N TYR A 143 16.59 20.21 38.02
CA TYR A 143 17.44 19.92 36.85
C TYR A 143 16.96 20.62 35.58
N ILE A 144 15.65 20.58 35.31
CA ILE A 144 15.08 21.21 34.11
C ILE A 144 15.25 22.74 34.15
N ASP A 145 15.02 23.36 35.30
CA ASP A 145 15.10 24.82 35.43
C ASP A 145 16.54 25.33 35.38
N THR A 146 17.49 24.60 35.99
CA THR A 146 18.90 25.04 36.07
C THR A 146 19.73 24.68 34.84
N LYS A 147 19.51 23.51 34.23
CA LYS A 147 20.37 22.98 33.15
C LYS A 147 19.72 23.02 31.78
N VAL A 148 18.44 22.66 31.67
CA VAL A 148 17.77 22.49 30.36
C VAL A 148 17.18 23.79 29.83
N LYS A 149 16.40 24.53 30.63
CA LYS A 149 15.74 25.78 30.19
C LYS A 149 16.71 26.93 29.90
N VAL A 150 17.92 26.88 30.47
CA VAL A 150 18.96 27.89 30.23
C VAL A 150 19.52 27.80 28.81
N LYS A 151 19.49 26.60 28.21
CA LYS A 151 20.10 26.33 26.91
C LYS A 151 19.31 26.90 25.72
N PRO A 152 19.98 27.29 24.63
CA PRO A 152 19.35 27.85 23.43
C PRO A 152 18.25 26.98 22.81
N PHE A 153 18.44 25.65 22.74
CA PHE A 153 17.45 24.75 22.12
C PHE A 153 16.09 24.72 22.86
N ALA A 154 16.06 25.11 24.14
CA ALA A 154 14.84 25.19 24.93
C ALA A 154 14.11 26.54 24.76
N LYS A 155 14.79 27.58 24.25
CA LYS A 155 14.23 28.92 24.02
C LYS A 155 13.81 29.05 22.55
N GLN A 156 12.54 28.75 22.27
CA GLN A 156 12.01 28.76 20.90
C GLN A 156 11.88 30.16 20.25
N ALA A 157 11.91 31.23 21.05
CA ALA A 157 11.61 32.60 20.61
C ALA A 157 12.50 33.09 19.43
N ASN A 158 13.78 32.73 19.43
CA ASN A 158 14.71 33.18 18.39
C ASN A 158 14.42 32.50 17.03
N THR A 159 14.18 31.20 17.05
CA THR A 159 13.88 30.43 15.83
C THR A 159 12.51 30.82 15.27
N THR A 160 11.50 31.02 16.13
CA THR A 160 10.18 31.53 15.71
C THR A 160 10.29 32.90 15.07
N ARG A 161 11.07 33.82 15.65
CA ARG A 161 11.30 35.14 15.07
C ARG A 161 11.94 35.06 13.68
N LEU A 162 12.97 34.23 13.51
CA LEU A 162 13.62 34.06 12.20
C LEU A 162 12.70 33.40 11.17
N LEU A 163 11.85 32.44 11.59
CA LEU A 163 10.81 31.86 10.74
C LEU A 163 9.78 32.91 10.32
N ASP A 164 9.35 33.79 11.23
CA ASP A 164 8.45 34.90 10.91
C ASP A 164 9.10 35.90 9.94
N GLU A 165 10.40 36.17 10.11
CA GLU A 165 11.17 37.01 9.18
C GLU A 165 11.25 36.37 7.78
N ILE A 166 11.50 35.07 7.69
CA ILE A 166 11.50 34.31 6.43
C ILE A 166 10.11 34.31 5.78
N ASN A 167 9.05 34.06 6.57
CA ASN A 167 7.67 34.04 6.07
C ASN A 167 7.23 35.40 5.54
N LYS A 168 7.57 36.49 6.26
CA LYS A 168 7.37 37.85 5.75
C LYS A 168 8.11 38.08 4.45
N TRP A 169 9.36 37.61 4.36
CA TRP A 169 10.14 37.80 3.14
C TRP A 169 9.53 37.04 1.94
N MET A 170 9.03 35.82 2.13
CA MET A 170 8.34 35.06 1.09
C MET A 170 6.99 35.65 0.69
N SER A 171 6.20 36.16 1.64
CA SER A 171 4.90 36.80 1.34
C SER A 171 5.09 38.01 0.41
N VAL A 172 6.10 38.84 0.66
CA VAL A 172 6.42 39.99 -0.20
C VAL A 172 6.90 39.54 -1.59
N LEU A 173 7.73 38.49 -1.67
CA LEU A 173 8.18 37.94 -2.97
C LEU A 173 7.01 37.36 -3.78
N SER A 174 6.01 36.78 -3.12
CA SER A 174 4.81 36.22 -3.77
C SER A 174 3.87 37.31 -4.29
N GLU A 175 3.69 38.42 -3.56
CA GLU A 175 2.81 39.52 -3.97
C GLU A 175 3.33 40.24 -5.23
N ALA A 176 4.65 40.36 -5.38
CA ALA A 176 5.27 41.09 -6.49
C ALA A 176 5.25 40.34 -7.84
N GLN A 177 4.99 39.04 -7.85
CA GLN A 177 4.89 38.24 -9.07
C GLN A 177 3.64 38.62 -9.91
N THR A 178 2.73 39.42 -9.34
CA THR A 178 1.55 39.96 -10.03
C THR A 178 1.81 41.25 -10.81
N PHE A 179 3.04 41.79 -10.81
CA PHE A 179 3.40 43.02 -11.53
C PHE A 179 4.00 42.77 -12.92
N ASP A 180 3.48 43.52 -13.88
CA ASP A 180 3.77 43.63 -15.33
C ASP A 180 5.10 43.02 -15.88
N ASP A 181 4.96 42.11 -16.84
CA ASP A 181 6.04 41.47 -17.64
C ASP A 181 6.95 42.46 -18.39
N THR A 182 6.56 43.73 -18.48
CA THR A 182 7.30 44.78 -19.19
C THR A 182 8.53 45.29 -18.43
N MET A 183 8.68 44.96 -17.14
CA MET A 183 9.75 45.51 -16.28
C MET A 183 10.99 44.61 -16.14
N SER A 184 10.95 43.33 -16.57
CA SER A 184 12.07 42.39 -16.38
C SER A 184 13.27 42.65 -17.31
N GLU A 185 13.09 43.45 -18.36
CA GLU A 185 14.15 43.73 -19.35
C GLU A 185 15.16 44.82 -18.89
N HIS A 186 14.99 45.44 -17.71
CA HIS A 186 15.70 46.67 -17.34
C HIS A 186 16.56 46.69 -16.04
N SER A 187 16.75 45.59 -15.29
CA SER A 187 17.43 45.69 -13.97
C SER A 187 18.98 45.63 -14.01
N THR A 188 19.60 46.77 -14.27
CA THR A 188 21.05 47.06 -14.13
C THR A 188 21.51 47.16 -12.67
N ARG A 189 20.58 47.16 -11.71
CA ARG A 189 20.83 47.37 -10.26
C ARG A 189 21.43 46.16 -9.55
N SER A 190 21.44 44.98 -10.16
CA SER A 190 22.12 43.78 -9.66
C SER A 190 23.65 43.93 -9.65
N LEU A 191 24.21 44.67 -10.63
CA LEU A 191 25.65 44.97 -10.74
C LEU A 191 26.16 45.83 -9.57
N GLY A 192 25.30 46.67 -9.01
CA GLY A 192 25.63 47.52 -7.84
C GLY A 192 25.61 46.80 -6.49
N ARG A 193 25.20 45.52 -6.45
CA ARG A 193 25.08 44.72 -5.21
C ARG A 193 26.25 43.73 -5.02
N ALA A 194 27.22 43.71 -5.92
CA ALA A 194 28.42 42.89 -5.82
C ALA A 194 29.33 43.39 -4.69
N SER A 195 29.36 42.62 -3.60
CA SER A 195 30.24 42.73 -2.44
C SER A 195 30.03 43.91 -1.47
N ALA A 196 29.56 43.58 -0.25
CA ALA A 196 29.62 44.47 0.91
C ALA A 196 31.06 44.73 1.43
N LYS A 197 32.10 44.07 0.86
CA LYS A 197 33.49 44.22 1.29
C LYS A 197 34.36 45.15 0.42
N GLY A 198 33.82 45.67 -0.68
CA GLY A 198 34.50 46.64 -1.53
C GLY A 198 33.52 47.57 -2.20
N MET A 199 33.04 48.60 -1.49
CA MET A 199 32.19 49.64 -2.07
C MET A 199 32.94 50.41 -3.17
N LEU A 200 32.84 49.95 -4.42
CA LEU A 200 32.90 50.81 -5.59
C LEU A 200 31.48 51.37 -5.77
N SER A 201 31.14 52.47 -5.08
CA SER A 201 29.84 53.14 -5.26
C SER A 201 29.84 53.90 -6.59
N LEU A 202 29.69 53.17 -7.70
CA LEU A 202 29.52 53.77 -9.01
C LEU A 202 28.09 54.36 -9.13
N PRO A 203 27.93 55.59 -9.62
CA PRO A 203 26.63 56.15 -9.96
C PRO A 203 25.79 55.22 -10.86
N GLN A 204 24.50 55.10 -10.57
CA GLN A 204 23.59 54.21 -11.30
C GLN A 204 23.62 54.44 -12.81
N ALA A 205 23.67 55.70 -13.26
CA ALA A 205 23.77 56.04 -14.68
C ALA A 205 25.03 55.48 -15.36
N GLN A 206 26.13 55.29 -14.63
CA GLN A 206 27.35 54.69 -15.16
C GLN A 206 27.25 53.16 -15.22
N LEU A 207 26.61 52.52 -14.23
CA LEU A 207 26.29 51.10 -14.29
C LEU A 207 25.31 50.78 -15.43
N ASP A 208 24.32 51.66 -15.64
CA ASP A 208 23.36 51.55 -16.75
C ASP A 208 24.07 51.68 -18.11
N ALA A 209 25.01 52.62 -18.22
CA ALA A 209 25.82 52.78 -19.42
C ALA A 209 26.73 51.56 -19.70
N LEU A 210 27.34 50.98 -18.66
CA LEU A 210 28.15 49.76 -18.77
C LEU A 210 27.28 48.55 -19.16
N ASP A 211 26.11 48.39 -18.57
CA ASP A 211 25.16 47.32 -18.88
C ASP A 211 24.61 47.44 -20.31
N GLN A 212 24.29 48.66 -20.75
CA GLN A 212 23.87 48.93 -22.13
C GLN A 212 24.99 48.67 -23.13
N ALA A 213 26.24 49.00 -22.79
CA ALA A 213 27.41 48.67 -23.61
C ALA A 213 27.57 47.15 -23.74
N VAL A 214 27.39 46.40 -22.64
CA VAL A 214 27.39 44.93 -22.67
C VAL A 214 26.24 44.40 -23.53
N ARG A 215 25.00 44.86 -23.35
CA ARG A 215 23.85 44.42 -24.17
C ARG A 215 24.02 44.68 -25.66
N ASN A 216 24.66 45.80 -26.02
CA ASN A 216 24.92 46.17 -27.41
C ASN A 216 26.21 45.56 -27.99
N ASP A 217 26.94 44.76 -27.20
CA ASP A 217 28.27 44.18 -27.54
C ASP A 217 29.32 45.24 -27.96
N ASP A 218 29.24 46.44 -27.37
CA ASP A 218 30.09 47.61 -27.68
C ASP A 218 31.33 47.66 -26.78
N VAL A 219 32.44 47.10 -27.27
CA VAL A 219 33.72 47.05 -26.55
C VAL A 219 34.32 48.45 -26.29
N PRO A 220 34.39 49.38 -27.26
CA PRO A 220 34.88 50.74 -27.02
C PRO A 220 34.12 51.48 -25.92
N ALA A 221 32.78 51.40 -25.90
CA ALA A 221 31.96 52.04 -24.88
C ALA A 221 32.18 51.41 -23.50
N LEU A 222 32.33 50.07 -23.44
CA LEU A 222 32.64 49.34 -22.21
C LEU A 222 34.02 49.71 -21.66
N GLU A 223 35.04 49.78 -22.52
CA GLU A 223 36.40 50.15 -22.14
C GLU A 223 36.48 51.60 -21.66
N ALA A 224 35.82 52.53 -22.35
CA ALA A 224 35.72 53.92 -21.93
C ALA A 224 35.01 54.04 -20.57
N GLY A 225 33.89 53.33 -20.38
CA GLY A 225 33.15 53.28 -19.12
C GLY A 225 33.98 52.74 -17.95
N LEU A 226 34.73 51.67 -18.17
CA LEU A 226 35.61 51.07 -17.15
C LEU A 226 36.79 51.99 -16.80
N LYS A 227 37.37 52.68 -17.79
CA LYS A 227 38.43 53.70 -17.58
C LYS A 227 37.92 54.91 -16.80
N THR A 228 36.71 55.39 -17.10
CA THR A 228 36.08 56.51 -16.35
C THR A 228 35.72 56.14 -14.91
N SER A 229 35.57 54.85 -14.62
CA SER A 229 35.17 54.33 -13.31
C SER A 229 36.32 54.17 -12.30
N ASN A 230 37.58 54.48 -12.70
CA ASN A 230 38.78 54.45 -11.85
C ASN A 230 39.02 53.11 -11.12
N VAL A 231 38.69 52.01 -11.81
CA VAL A 231 38.74 50.64 -11.29
C VAL A 231 40.17 50.11 -11.42
N VAL A 232 41.05 50.47 -10.47
CA VAL A 232 42.47 50.08 -10.48
C VAL A 232 42.66 48.69 -9.84
N GLU A 233 42.88 47.72 -10.70
CA GLU A 233 43.53 46.39 -10.59
C GLU A 233 43.18 45.36 -9.47
N GLU A 234 42.71 45.72 -8.26
CA GLU A 234 42.43 44.70 -7.21
C GLU A 234 40.99 44.69 -6.68
N GLY A 235 40.32 45.84 -6.57
CA GLY A 235 38.90 45.93 -6.14
C GLY A 235 37.87 45.70 -7.26
N ALA A 236 38.35 45.56 -8.49
CA ALA A 236 37.60 45.50 -9.74
C ALA A 236 36.89 44.18 -10.02
N GLN A 237 37.43 43.09 -9.47
CA GLN A 237 37.06 41.73 -9.89
C GLN A 237 35.57 41.42 -9.72
N PRO A 238 34.91 41.76 -8.60
CA PRO A 238 33.49 41.44 -8.41
C PRO A 238 32.58 42.11 -9.45
N LEU A 239 32.85 43.38 -9.78
CA LEU A 239 32.10 44.13 -10.79
C LEU A 239 32.35 43.55 -12.19
N MET A 240 33.61 43.23 -12.52
CA MET A 240 33.96 42.61 -13.81
C MET A 240 33.38 41.20 -13.97
N LEU A 241 33.31 40.41 -12.89
CA LEU A 241 32.65 39.10 -12.89
C LEU A 241 31.13 39.24 -13.05
N GLY A 242 30.52 40.24 -12.43
CA GLY A 242 29.11 40.59 -12.66
C GLY A 242 28.82 41.00 -14.11
N LEU A 243 29.66 41.85 -14.71
CA LEU A 243 29.55 42.23 -16.12
C LEU A 243 29.82 41.04 -17.07
N LEU A 244 30.73 40.13 -16.69
CA LEU A 244 30.97 38.89 -17.44
C LEU A 244 29.73 38.00 -17.42
N GLN A 245 29.09 37.82 -16.26
CA GLN A 245 27.85 37.06 -16.15
C GLN A 245 26.73 37.68 -16.98
N ARG A 246 26.61 39.01 -16.98
CA ARG A 246 25.64 39.71 -17.81
C ARG A 246 25.93 39.58 -19.30
N SER A 247 27.20 39.61 -19.70
CA SER A 247 27.63 39.34 -21.08
C SER A 247 27.29 37.93 -21.55
N ILE A 248 27.34 36.95 -20.64
CA ILE A 248 26.90 35.58 -20.89
C ILE A 248 25.37 35.54 -21.08
N SER A 249 24.61 36.19 -20.22
CA SER A 249 23.14 36.27 -20.33
C SER A 249 22.67 37.04 -21.58
N SER A 250 23.35 38.13 -21.94
CA SER A 250 23.06 38.95 -23.13
C SER A 250 23.70 38.42 -24.42
N ARG A 251 24.49 37.35 -24.35
CA ARG A 251 25.15 36.67 -25.47
C ARG A 251 26.17 37.54 -26.25
N SER A 252 26.77 38.51 -25.57
CA SER A 252 27.68 39.51 -26.15
C SER A 252 29.11 38.97 -26.27
N LYS A 253 29.51 38.52 -27.47
CA LYS A 253 30.78 37.79 -27.69
C LYS A 253 32.01 38.70 -27.60
N ALA A 254 31.95 39.91 -28.15
CA ALA A 254 33.08 40.83 -28.18
C ALA A 254 33.41 41.38 -26.77
N CYS A 255 32.38 41.78 -26.02
CA CYS A 255 32.51 42.20 -24.62
C CYS A 255 33.02 41.07 -23.72
N LEU A 256 32.56 39.83 -23.94
CA LEU A 256 33.01 38.65 -23.21
C LEU A 256 34.51 38.39 -23.41
N ALA A 257 35.00 38.44 -24.66
CA ALA A 257 36.42 38.28 -24.95
C ALA A 257 37.28 39.38 -24.29
N PHE A 258 36.81 40.63 -24.34
CA PHE A 258 37.48 41.76 -23.68
C PHE A 258 37.55 41.59 -22.16
N LEU A 259 36.45 41.23 -21.50
CA LEU A 259 36.41 41.04 -20.05
C LEU A 259 37.29 39.87 -19.60
N LEU A 260 37.28 38.74 -20.33
CA LEU A 260 38.14 37.59 -20.04
C LEU A 260 39.64 37.91 -20.14
N SER A 261 40.03 38.80 -21.07
CA SER A 261 41.43 39.23 -21.22
C SER A 261 41.97 39.99 -19.99
N ASN A 262 41.08 40.65 -19.24
CA ASN A 262 41.43 41.50 -18.10
C ASN A 262 41.23 40.82 -16.73
N LEU A 263 40.55 39.66 -16.67
CA LEU A 263 40.26 38.94 -15.41
C LEU A 263 41.35 37.94 -15.01
N LYS A 264 41.85 37.99 -13.77
CA LYS A 264 42.87 37.02 -13.27
C LYS A 264 42.26 35.68 -12.83
N SER A 265 41.10 35.68 -12.17
CA SER A 265 40.37 34.47 -11.74
C SER A 265 38.90 34.55 -12.15
N LEU A 266 38.25 33.38 -12.29
CA LEU A 266 36.82 33.24 -12.59
C LEU A 266 36.00 32.75 -11.38
N ASP A 267 36.66 32.55 -10.23
CA ASP A 267 35.99 32.14 -9.01
C ASP A 267 35.33 33.35 -8.33
N GLU A 268 34.04 33.23 -8.02
CA GLU A 268 33.27 34.26 -7.32
C GLU A 268 33.13 33.89 -5.83
N PRO A 269 33.93 34.50 -4.93
CA PRO A 269 33.86 34.19 -3.50
C PRO A 269 32.54 34.62 -2.83
N ASP A 270 31.79 35.53 -3.46
CA ASP A 270 30.53 36.06 -2.98
C ASP A 270 29.30 35.23 -3.44
N ASP A 271 29.49 34.17 -4.24
CA ASP A 271 28.40 33.26 -4.61
C ASP A 271 27.96 32.38 -3.44
N ILE A 272 26.65 32.20 -3.27
CA ILE A 272 26.05 31.42 -2.15
C ILE A 272 26.58 29.98 -2.13
N ASN A 273 26.82 29.42 -3.32
CA ASN A 273 27.29 28.06 -3.50
C ASN A 273 28.76 28.03 -3.99
N SER A 274 29.47 29.16 -3.95
CA SER A 274 30.85 29.27 -4.47
C SER A 274 31.00 28.79 -5.93
N ARG A 275 29.99 29.03 -6.77
CA ARG A 275 29.99 28.65 -8.20
C ARG A 275 30.73 29.69 -9.04
N ASN A 276 31.49 29.21 -10.03
CA ASN A 276 32.09 30.05 -11.07
C ASN A 276 31.08 30.35 -12.22
N CYS A 277 31.50 31.19 -13.17
CA CYS A 277 30.69 31.54 -14.35
C CYS A 277 30.33 30.33 -15.23
N ILE A 278 31.22 29.33 -15.33
CA ILE A 278 31.01 28.10 -16.11
C ILE A 278 29.91 27.23 -15.48
N HIS A 279 29.92 27.06 -14.15
CA HIS A 279 28.87 26.36 -13.42
C HIS A 279 27.50 27.01 -13.69
N ARG A 280 27.42 28.34 -13.55
CA ARG A 280 26.17 29.08 -13.78
C ARG A 280 25.69 28.96 -15.21
N LEU A 281 26.58 29.06 -16.20
CA LEU A 281 26.24 28.88 -17.61
C LEU A 281 25.69 27.47 -17.88
N VAL A 282 26.36 26.42 -17.40
CA VAL A 282 25.87 25.03 -17.56
C VAL A 282 24.52 24.82 -16.86
N ILE A 283 24.34 25.38 -15.67
CA ILE A 283 23.06 25.34 -14.94
C ILE A 283 21.97 26.10 -15.71
N HIS A 284 22.28 27.27 -16.28
CA HIS A 284 21.34 28.07 -17.05
C HIS A 284 20.90 27.32 -18.32
N ILE A 285 21.85 26.74 -19.08
CA ILE A 285 21.55 25.88 -20.24
C ILE A 285 20.68 24.67 -19.81
N GLY A 286 20.99 24.06 -18.66
CA GLY A 286 20.21 22.93 -18.15
C GLY A 286 18.80 23.31 -17.71
N ARG A 287 18.64 24.46 -17.05
CA ARG A 287 17.34 24.94 -16.55
C ARG A 287 16.40 25.35 -17.68
N THR A 288 16.89 26.12 -18.66
CA THR A 288 16.10 26.54 -19.83
C THR A 288 15.59 25.34 -20.63
N LYS A 289 16.38 24.25 -20.72
CA LYS A 289 15.98 23.01 -21.38
C LYS A 289 15.01 22.13 -20.56
N SER A 290 15.02 22.23 -19.23
CA SER A 290 14.27 21.32 -18.33
C SER A 290 12.76 21.61 -18.20
N VAL A 291 12.24 22.61 -18.92
CA VAL A 291 10.83 23.00 -18.96
C VAL A 291 10.15 22.32 -20.17
N PRO A 292 9.15 21.44 -19.99
CA PRO A 292 8.45 20.82 -21.11
C PRO A 292 7.40 21.76 -21.71
N GLU A 293 7.47 22.05 -23.01
CA GLU A 293 6.43 22.74 -23.80
C GLU A 293 5.17 21.87 -24.09
N GLY A 294 4.80 20.94 -23.19
CA GLY A 294 3.98 19.80 -23.59
C GLY A 294 2.93 19.30 -22.60
N GLU A 295 2.05 20.17 -22.08
CA GLU A 295 0.72 19.77 -21.60
C GLU A 295 -0.34 20.67 -22.24
N GLN A 296 -0.73 20.35 -23.48
CA GLN A 296 -1.95 20.90 -24.08
C GLN A 296 -3.16 20.31 -23.36
N VAL A 297 -3.67 21.03 -22.37
CA VAL A 297 -5.07 20.92 -21.96
C VAL A 297 -5.94 21.50 -23.09
N SER A 298 -6.99 20.76 -23.42
CA SER A 298 -8.00 21.01 -24.45
C SER A 298 -8.37 22.48 -24.73
N LYS A 299 -8.46 22.80 -26.03
CA LYS A 299 -8.92 24.07 -26.62
C LYS A 299 -10.23 24.60 -26.01
N SER A 300 -10.17 25.77 -25.36
CA SER A 300 -11.21 26.80 -25.50
C SER A 300 -10.74 28.21 -25.08
N ARG A 301 -10.41 29.02 -26.10
CA ARG A 301 -10.53 30.50 -26.27
C ARG A 301 -9.22 31.17 -26.73
N PRO A 302 -9.30 32.14 -27.67
CA PRO A 302 -8.12 32.76 -28.27
C PRO A 302 -7.72 34.09 -27.59
N VAL A 303 -6.41 34.38 -27.67
CA VAL A 303 -5.69 35.68 -27.58
C VAL A 303 -5.21 36.14 -26.18
N PRO A 304 -4.02 36.80 -26.02
CA PRO A 304 -2.86 36.99 -26.93
C PRO A 304 -1.56 36.33 -26.43
N ALA A 305 -0.55 36.30 -27.31
CA ALA A 305 0.79 35.79 -27.05
C ALA A 305 1.50 36.50 -25.89
N GLY A 306 2.01 35.72 -24.93
CA GLY A 306 2.82 36.22 -23.81
C GLY A 306 2.53 35.47 -22.52
N SER A 307 3.23 34.35 -22.31
CA SER A 307 3.67 33.78 -21.02
C SER A 307 3.74 32.26 -21.16
N GLN A 308 4.97 31.74 -21.13
CA GLN A 308 5.23 30.30 -21.11
C GLN A 308 6.22 29.97 -20.00
N PHE A 309 6.05 30.48 -18.78
CA PHE A 309 6.82 29.98 -17.64
C PHE A 309 6.03 30.05 -16.32
N SER A 310 6.19 29.00 -15.50
CA SER A 310 5.75 28.82 -14.10
C SER A 310 4.42 28.08 -13.83
N ASN A 311 4.42 26.75 -13.97
CA ASN A 311 3.55 25.85 -13.17
C ASN A 311 4.44 24.85 -12.40
N LYS A 312 5.13 25.31 -11.36
CA LYS A 312 5.81 24.43 -10.38
C LYS A 312 4.95 24.36 -9.13
N HIS A 313 4.26 23.24 -8.94
CA HIS A 313 3.46 22.97 -7.76
C HIS A 313 4.26 22.12 -6.75
N LEU A 314 4.01 22.31 -5.46
CA LEU A 314 4.44 21.41 -4.38
C LEU A 314 3.40 20.31 -4.21
N GLU A 315 3.85 19.06 -4.10
CA GLU A 315 3.01 17.96 -3.64
C GLU A 315 3.13 17.84 -2.10
N PRO A 316 2.05 18.09 -1.36
CA PRO A 316 2.05 17.98 0.10
C PRO A 316 2.31 16.55 0.58
N GLY A 317 3.15 16.37 1.61
CA GLY A 317 3.36 15.07 2.25
C GLY A 317 4.49 14.18 1.69
N LEU A 318 5.13 14.55 0.58
CA LEU A 318 6.34 13.88 0.08
C LEU A 318 7.60 14.66 0.49
N ALA A 319 8.60 13.96 1.06
CA ALA A 319 9.89 14.57 1.36
C ALA A 319 10.52 15.12 0.07
N THR A 320 11.14 16.29 0.12
CA THR A 320 11.72 17.04 -1.01
C THR A 320 12.92 16.34 -1.69
N SER A 321 13.18 15.06 -1.39
CA SER A 321 14.07 14.22 -2.16
C SER A 321 13.41 13.90 -3.50
N LYS A 322 13.65 14.77 -4.48
CA LYS A 322 13.28 14.56 -5.88
C LYS A 322 13.77 13.19 -6.37
N THR A 323 12.84 12.28 -6.63
CA THR A 323 12.95 11.16 -7.58
C THR A 323 11.54 10.67 -7.93
N PRO A 324 11.26 10.18 -9.16
CA PRO A 324 11.87 10.48 -10.45
C PRO A 324 10.87 11.24 -11.35
N LYS A 325 11.39 12.10 -12.23
CA LYS A 325 10.65 12.46 -13.43
C LYS A 325 10.55 11.19 -14.28
N SER A 326 9.35 10.93 -14.83
CA SER A 326 9.13 9.93 -15.87
C SER A 326 10.27 9.97 -16.89
N LEU A 327 10.70 8.80 -17.40
CA LEU A 327 11.71 8.70 -18.45
C LEU A 327 11.54 9.88 -19.41
N ASN A 328 12.58 10.70 -19.55
CA ASN A 328 12.67 11.59 -20.70
C ASN A 328 12.91 10.70 -21.93
N GLN A 329 11.92 9.89 -22.32
CA GLN A 329 11.87 9.15 -23.60
C GLN A 329 12.01 10.11 -24.79
N LYS A 330 11.89 11.41 -24.52
CA LYS A 330 12.30 12.51 -25.39
C LYS A 330 13.62 13.09 -24.91
N GLU A 331 14.71 12.40 -25.21
CA GLU A 331 16.03 13.03 -25.45
C GLU A 331 15.94 14.12 -26.55
N SER A 332 14.78 14.20 -27.24
CA SER A 332 14.37 15.14 -28.29
C SER A 332 14.02 16.54 -27.79
N LEU A 333 15.04 17.26 -27.38
CA LEU A 333 15.44 18.51 -28.05
C LEU A 333 16.95 18.51 -27.91
N LEU A 334 17.61 17.62 -28.69
CA LEU A 334 19.05 17.46 -28.70
C LEU A 334 19.64 18.81 -29.08
N LEU A 335 20.17 19.53 -28.08
CA LEU A 335 21.04 20.65 -28.33
C LEU A 335 22.15 20.14 -29.25
N THR A 336 22.19 20.62 -30.48
CA THR A 336 23.26 20.33 -31.42
C THR A 336 24.43 21.26 -31.13
N LYS A 337 25.58 20.99 -31.76
CA LYS A 337 26.69 21.96 -31.68
C LYS A 337 26.28 23.32 -32.25
N ASP A 338 25.26 23.39 -33.09
CA ASP A 338 24.85 24.61 -33.79
C ASP A 338 23.94 25.52 -32.94
N ASP A 339 23.48 25.05 -31.79
CA ASP A 339 22.66 25.86 -30.89
C ASP A 339 23.46 27.01 -30.28
N GLU A 340 22.85 28.19 -30.30
CA GLU A 340 23.50 29.46 -29.96
C GLU A 340 24.10 29.46 -28.54
N ALA A 341 23.42 28.82 -27.58
CA ALA A 341 23.90 28.70 -26.20
C ALA A 341 25.11 27.75 -26.07
N VAL A 342 25.17 26.69 -26.89
CA VAL A 342 26.32 25.77 -26.94
C VAL A 342 27.48 26.43 -27.69
N GLN A 343 27.21 27.19 -28.75
CA GLN A 343 28.21 27.99 -29.45
C GLN A 343 28.83 29.07 -28.55
N LEU A 344 28.02 29.73 -27.73
CA LEU A 344 28.53 30.68 -26.73
C LEU A 344 29.40 29.97 -25.68
N PHE A 345 29.00 28.76 -25.25
CA PHE A 345 29.81 27.95 -24.34
C PHE A 345 31.16 27.53 -24.96
N ILE A 346 31.16 27.07 -26.22
CA ILE A 346 32.38 26.75 -26.97
C ILE A 346 33.29 27.98 -27.07
N PHE A 347 32.72 29.13 -27.49
CA PHE A 347 33.44 30.38 -27.62
C PHE A 347 34.08 30.82 -26.30
N LEU A 348 33.33 30.74 -25.18
CA LEU A 348 33.86 31.05 -23.85
C LEU A 348 35.07 30.17 -23.50
N LEU A 349 35.00 28.85 -23.74
CA LEU A 349 36.10 27.93 -23.45
C LEU A 349 37.33 28.18 -24.34
N GLU A 350 37.15 28.65 -25.57
CA GLU A 350 38.26 28.96 -26.49
C GLU A 350 39.02 30.23 -26.13
N GLN A 351 38.34 31.21 -25.51
CA GLN A 351 38.95 32.47 -25.09
C GLN A 351 39.65 32.40 -23.71
N LEU A 352 39.63 31.24 -23.02
CA LEU A 352 40.26 31.07 -21.71
C LEU A 352 41.79 31.02 -21.77
N ARG A 353 42.43 31.88 -20.98
CA ARG A 353 43.90 31.88 -20.78
C ARG A 353 44.36 30.68 -19.97
N PRO A 354 45.63 30.22 -20.10
CA PRO A 354 46.14 29.07 -19.35
C PRO A 354 45.89 29.13 -17.83
N GLU A 355 46.03 30.32 -17.24
CA GLU A 355 45.79 30.57 -15.80
C GLU A 355 44.32 30.38 -15.41
N GLN A 356 43.38 30.65 -16.31
CA GLN A 356 41.93 30.57 -16.08
C GLN A 356 41.36 29.17 -16.33
N ARG A 357 42.07 28.29 -17.05
CA ARG A 357 41.61 26.93 -17.35
C ARG A 357 41.37 26.08 -16.11
N VAL A 358 41.97 26.44 -14.97
CA VAL A 358 41.73 25.78 -13.68
C VAL A 358 40.25 25.92 -13.24
N ALA A 359 39.52 26.92 -13.72
CA ALA A 359 38.11 27.11 -13.40
C ALA A 359 37.22 25.95 -13.87
N LEU A 360 37.57 25.24 -14.94
CA LEU A 360 36.81 24.06 -15.36
C LEU A 360 36.94 22.90 -14.34
N LYS A 361 38.05 22.89 -13.57
CA LYS A 361 38.31 21.94 -12.49
C LYS A 361 37.86 22.45 -11.10
N SER A 362 37.47 23.72 -10.96
CA SER A 362 37.10 24.26 -9.66
C SER A 362 35.82 23.64 -9.12
N ARG A 363 35.77 23.48 -7.79
CA ARG A 363 34.70 22.80 -7.07
C ARG A 363 33.86 23.81 -6.30
N ASP A 364 32.55 23.67 -6.39
CA ASP A 364 31.60 24.50 -5.66
C ASP A 364 31.48 24.07 -4.17
N SER A 365 30.55 24.68 -3.41
CA SER A 365 30.32 24.35 -2.00
C SER A 365 29.86 22.90 -1.76
N PHE A 366 29.31 22.25 -2.78
CA PHE A 366 28.91 20.83 -2.75
C PHE A 366 30.05 19.92 -3.23
N GLY A 367 31.20 20.46 -3.61
CA GLY A 367 32.29 19.71 -4.20
C GLY A 367 32.08 19.38 -5.67
N ARG A 368 31.09 19.97 -6.34
CA ARG A 368 30.73 19.67 -7.74
C ARG A 368 31.50 20.54 -8.72
N MET A 369 31.77 19.96 -9.89
CA MET A 369 32.38 20.62 -11.05
C MET A 369 31.32 20.91 -12.12
N PRO A 370 31.59 21.72 -13.16
CA PRO A 370 30.62 21.97 -14.22
C PRO A 370 30.14 20.69 -14.93
N LEU A 371 31.01 19.68 -15.04
CA LEU A 371 30.66 18.36 -15.59
C LEU A 371 29.56 17.65 -14.79
N HIS A 372 29.52 17.80 -13.47
CA HIS A 372 28.49 17.19 -12.60
C HIS A 372 27.11 17.74 -12.92
N TYR A 373 26.99 19.06 -13.11
CA TYR A 373 25.73 19.70 -13.46
C TYR A 373 25.29 19.32 -14.87
N ALA A 374 26.21 19.30 -15.84
CA ALA A 374 25.89 18.87 -17.20
C ALA A 374 25.35 17.43 -17.23
N ALA A 375 25.93 16.53 -16.42
CA ALA A 375 25.48 15.16 -16.27
C ALA A 375 24.11 15.05 -15.58
N GLN A 376 23.91 15.82 -14.50
CA GLN A 376 22.63 15.88 -13.77
C GLN A 376 21.46 16.33 -14.66
N PHE A 377 21.68 17.31 -15.54
CA PHE A 377 20.68 17.80 -16.48
C PHE A 377 20.58 16.99 -17.78
N GLY A 378 21.50 16.04 -18.02
CA GLY A 378 21.46 15.18 -19.21
C GLY A 378 21.86 15.89 -20.52
N ILE A 379 22.79 16.84 -20.46
CA ILE A 379 23.20 17.63 -21.62
C ILE A 379 24.39 16.97 -22.33
N VAL A 380 24.11 15.97 -23.16
CA VAL A 380 25.12 15.13 -23.85
C VAL A 380 26.22 15.94 -24.54
N VAL A 381 25.85 16.93 -25.36
CA VAL A 381 26.82 17.72 -26.14
C VAL A 381 27.72 18.56 -25.25
N VAL A 382 27.18 19.17 -24.19
CA VAL A 382 27.98 19.94 -23.23
C VAL A 382 28.92 19.02 -22.44
N CYS A 383 28.47 17.84 -22.02
CA CYS A 383 29.34 16.83 -21.41
C CYS A 383 30.50 16.45 -22.35
N GLN A 384 30.22 16.17 -23.63
CA GLN A 384 31.24 15.83 -24.63
C GLN A 384 32.25 16.97 -24.86
N ILE A 385 31.78 18.23 -24.94
CA ILE A 385 32.64 19.41 -25.11
C ILE A 385 33.55 19.59 -23.88
N ILE A 386 32.98 19.51 -22.67
CA ILE A 386 33.75 19.63 -21.43
C ILE A 386 34.82 18.54 -21.39
N MET A 387 34.47 17.27 -21.63
CA MET A 387 35.43 16.17 -21.65
C MET A 387 36.53 16.40 -22.70
N SER A 388 36.17 16.80 -23.93
CA SER A 388 37.13 17.06 -25.01
C SER A 388 38.11 18.19 -24.67
N LYS A 389 37.64 19.28 -24.06
CA LYS A 389 38.51 20.39 -23.64
C LYS A 389 39.37 20.02 -22.42
N MET A 390 38.84 19.26 -21.46
CA MET A 390 39.63 18.76 -20.33
C MET A 390 40.75 17.82 -20.80
N GLN A 391 40.50 16.98 -21.81
CA GLN A 391 41.52 16.13 -22.45
C GLN A 391 42.60 16.98 -23.14
N GLN A 392 42.21 18.00 -23.92
CA GLN A 392 43.16 18.92 -24.59
C GLN A 392 44.04 19.71 -23.63
N TRP A 393 43.54 20.00 -22.42
CA TRP A 393 44.27 20.77 -21.41
C TRP A 393 45.00 19.92 -20.36
N ASP A 394 45.03 18.60 -20.55
CA ASP A 394 45.64 17.64 -19.62
C ASP A 394 45.08 17.75 -18.19
N GLN A 395 43.75 17.94 -18.09
CA GLN A 395 43.00 18.02 -16.83
C GLN A 395 42.09 16.80 -16.61
N PHE A 396 42.07 15.85 -17.55
CA PHE A 396 41.18 14.69 -17.56
C PHE A 396 41.92 13.38 -17.28
N HIS A 397 42.38 13.20 -16.04
CA HIS A 397 43.05 11.96 -15.62
C HIS A 397 42.00 10.92 -15.17
N VAL A 398 41.81 9.86 -15.97
CA VAL A 398 40.76 8.84 -15.76
C VAL A 398 41.33 7.41 -15.88
N LYS A 399 42.60 7.23 -15.51
CA LYS A 399 43.27 5.91 -15.56
C LYS A 399 42.54 4.87 -14.70
N ASP A 400 42.04 5.31 -13.56
CA ASP A 400 41.36 4.48 -12.55
C ASP A 400 39.81 4.53 -12.67
N GLY A 401 39.29 5.27 -13.65
CA GLY A 401 37.86 5.43 -13.92
C GLY A 401 37.24 6.72 -13.40
N ILE A 402 36.12 7.13 -14.02
CA ILE A 402 35.43 8.41 -13.73
C ILE A 402 34.64 8.40 -12.41
N ASP A 403 34.55 7.22 -11.78
CA ASP A 403 33.78 6.99 -10.56
C ASP A 403 34.64 7.07 -9.27
N THR A 404 35.94 7.27 -9.43
CA THR A 404 36.91 7.31 -8.33
C THR A 404 36.66 8.50 -7.38
N PRO A 405 37.15 8.44 -6.13
CA PRO A 405 36.95 9.52 -5.14
C PRO A 405 37.42 10.90 -5.62
N GLU A 406 38.38 10.96 -6.54
CA GLU A 406 38.87 12.20 -7.15
C GLU A 406 37.83 12.93 -8.00
N TRP A 407 36.80 12.23 -8.47
CA TRP A 407 35.71 12.75 -9.28
C TRP A 407 34.39 12.85 -8.52
N GLN A 408 34.35 12.40 -7.27
CA GLN A 408 33.14 12.43 -6.43
C GLN A 408 32.95 13.81 -5.77
N ASP A 409 31.69 14.23 -5.62
CA ASP A 409 31.29 15.38 -4.82
C ASP A 409 31.29 15.09 -3.30
N ASN A 410 30.90 16.05 -2.46
CA ASN A 410 30.89 15.89 -1.00
C ASN A 410 29.95 14.77 -0.52
N ASP A 411 28.98 14.37 -1.35
CA ASP A 411 28.02 13.29 -1.07
C ASP A 411 28.50 11.92 -1.62
N GLY A 412 29.64 11.91 -2.32
CA GLY A 412 30.23 10.72 -2.94
C GLY A 412 29.70 10.43 -4.35
N TYR A 413 29.03 11.38 -5.01
CA TYR A 413 28.51 11.18 -6.38
C TYR A 413 29.47 11.73 -7.43
N ALA A 414 29.82 10.89 -8.39
CA ALA A 414 30.56 11.27 -9.59
C ALA A 414 29.60 11.76 -10.68
N PRO A 415 30.10 12.39 -11.76
CA PRO A 415 29.25 12.81 -12.88
C PRO A 415 28.45 11.65 -13.48
N LEU A 416 29.04 10.45 -13.59
CA LEU A 416 28.34 9.25 -14.05
C LEU A 416 27.14 8.94 -13.16
N HIS A 417 27.34 8.92 -11.84
CA HIS A 417 26.28 8.66 -10.87
C HIS A 417 25.11 9.65 -10.98
N LEU A 418 25.39 10.95 -11.16
CA LEU A 418 24.36 11.98 -11.32
C LEU A 418 23.55 11.83 -12.61
N SER A 419 24.18 11.38 -13.71
CA SER A 419 23.47 11.12 -14.97
C SER A 419 22.45 9.98 -14.84
N VAL A 420 22.77 8.96 -14.05
CA VAL A 420 21.88 7.83 -13.76
C VAL A 420 20.73 8.26 -12.85
N VAL A 421 21.03 9.03 -11.78
CA VAL A 421 20.00 9.60 -10.90
C VAL A 421 19.03 10.50 -11.67
N GLY A 422 19.53 11.21 -12.69
CA GLY A 422 18.72 12.02 -13.60
C GLY A 422 17.93 11.23 -14.66
N GLY A 423 18.21 9.93 -14.83
CA GLY A 423 17.56 9.08 -15.82
C GLY A 423 17.99 9.33 -17.27
N HIS A 424 19.27 9.68 -17.51
CA HIS A 424 19.77 10.08 -18.83
C HIS A 424 20.67 9.01 -19.49
N PRO A 425 20.14 8.13 -20.36
CA PRO A 425 20.90 7.01 -20.92
C PRO A 425 22.01 7.45 -21.89
N LEU A 426 21.75 8.37 -22.84
CA LEU A 426 22.81 8.84 -23.75
C LEU A 426 23.94 9.59 -23.03
N THR A 427 23.62 10.33 -21.96
CA THR A 427 24.65 11.03 -21.18
C THR A 427 25.51 10.03 -20.42
N THR A 428 24.89 9.01 -19.83
CA THR A 428 25.60 7.88 -19.20
C THR A 428 26.53 7.20 -20.22
N GLN A 429 26.02 6.91 -21.42
CA GLN A 429 26.81 6.31 -22.49
C GLN A 429 28.00 7.20 -22.91
N ALA A 430 27.79 8.51 -23.06
CA ALA A 430 28.84 9.45 -23.45
C ALA A 430 29.95 9.55 -22.39
N LEU A 431 29.60 9.54 -21.10
CA LEU A 431 30.57 9.55 -20.01
C LEU A 431 31.40 8.26 -19.98
N LEU A 432 30.76 7.10 -20.17
CA LEU A 432 31.44 5.80 -20.28
C LEU A 432 32.34 5.69 -21.53
N GLN A 433 31.93 6.29 -22.65
CA GLN A 433 32.80 6.37 -23.84
C GLN A 433 33.99 7.31 -23.61
N GLY A 434 33.78 8.44 -22.94
CA GLY A 434 34.84 9.41 -22.61
C GLY A 434 35.92 8.85 -21.67
N GLU A 435 35.56 7.87 -20.84
CA GLU A 435 36.49 7.12 -19.98
C GLU A 435 37.50 6.27 -20.77
N ASN A 436 37.18 5.88 -22.01
CA ASN A 436 38.00 4.99 -22.84
C ASN A 436 38.98 5.74 -23.77
N TRP A 437 39.30 7.01 -23.48
CA TRP A 437 40.17 7.83 -24.34
C TRP A 437 41.67 7.48 -24.23
N GLU A 438 42.14 7.05 -23.05
CA GLU A 438 43.45 6.39 -22.86
C GLU A 438 43.26 4.86 -22.91
N GLU A 439 44.28 4.11 -23.39
CA GLU A 439 44.24 2.64 -23.56
C GLU A 439 43.50 1.95 -22.40
N SER A 440 42.52 1.11 -22.75
CA SER A 440 41.62 0.47 -21.81
C SER A 440 42.41 -0.48 -20.89
N SER A 441 42.76 0.02 -19.71
CA SER A 441 43.35 -0.79 -18.66
C SER A 441 42.29 -1.77 -18.13
N PRO A 442 42.57 -3.09 -18.08
CA PRO A 442 41.64 -4.09 -17.55
C PRO A 442 41.32 -3.88 -16.06
N TYR A 443 42.09 -3.04 -15.36
CA TYR A 443 41.88 -2.72 -13.94
C TYR A 443 40.68 -1.78 -13.68
N LYS A 444 40.16 -1.08 -14.71
CA LYS A 444 39.03 -0.12 -14.55
C LYS A 444 37.77 -0.79 -14.01
N ALA A 445 37.37 -1.92 -14.61
CA ALA A 445 36.19 -2.67 -14.19
C ALA A 445 36.34 -3.18 -12.75
N GLU A 446 37.53 -3.62 -12.36
CA GLU A 446 37.80 -4.11 -11.01
C GLU A 446 37.72 -2.99 -9.95
N ILE A 447 38.25 -1.81 -10.28
CA ILE A 447 38.13 -0.62 -9.41
C ILE A 447 36.65 -0.22 -9.28
N ARG A 448 35.89 -0.21 -10.37
CA ARG A 448 34.45 0.11 -10.35
C ARG A 448 33.63 -0.83 -9.48
N LYS A 449 33.98 -2.12 -9.41
CA LYS A 449 33.34 -3.06 -8.47
C LYS A 449 33.58 -2.68 -7.00
N SER A 450 34.77 -2.16 -6.67
CA SER A 450 35.09 -1.75 -5.30
C SER A 450 34.37 -0.48 -4.83
N ILE A 451 33.84 0.31 -5.76
CA ILE A 451 33.17 1.58 -5.47
C ILE A 451 31.72 1.32 -5.06
N SER A 452 31.45 1.41 -3.75
CA SER A 452 30.11 1.19 -3.20
C SER A 452 29.02 2.10 -3.81
N LYS A 453 29.37 3.30 -4.26
CA LYS A 453 28.40 4.23 -4.87
C LYS A 453 27.96 3.80 -6.27
N SER A 454 28.81 3.10 -7.03
CA SER A 454 28.47 2.59 -8.36
C SER A 454 27.43 1.47 -8.28
N GLY A 455 27.57 0.57 -7.30
CA GLY A 455 26.53 -0.43 -6.99
C GLY A 455 25.23 0.19 -6.48
N ALA A 456 25.31 1.22 -5.62
CA ALA A 456 24.12 1.95 -5.17
C ALA A 456 23.35 2.60 -6.33
N VAL A 457 24.07 3.09 -7.34
CA VAL A 457 23.48 3.71 -8.53
C VAL A 457 22.81 2.67 -9.43
N LEU A 458 23.35 1.45 -9.54
CA LEU A 458 22.68 0.33 -10.20
C LEU A 458 21.35 -0.01 -9.53
N ALA A 459 21.31 -0.05 -8.20
CA ALA A 459 20.08 -0.26 -7.43
C ALA A 459 19.05 0.87 -7.65
N ILE A 460 19.48 2.14 -7.70
CA ILE A 460 18.61 3.29 -7.99
C ILE A 460 18.06 3.25 -9.43
N ALA A 461 18.90 2.90 -10.41
CA ALA A 461 18.50 2.74 -11.81
C ALA A 461 17.45 1.64 -11.96
N THR A 462 17.67 0.52 -11.27
CA THR A 462 16.75 -0.61 -11.23
C THR A 462 15.44 -0.20 -10.57
N LYS A 463 15.47 0.47 -9.41
CA LYS A 463 14.27 0.97 -8.72
C LYS A 463 13.41 1.89 -9.60
N SER A 464 14.06 2.76 -10.39
CA SER A 464 13.40 3.71 -11.29
C SER A 464 13.03 3.12 -12.66
N ASN A 465 13.23 1.82 -12.88
CA ASN A 465 12.99 1.10 -14.14
C ASN A 465 13.75 1.65 -15.36
N TYR A 466 15.01 2.07 -15.18
CA TYR A 466 15.87 2.55 -16.26
C TYR A 466 16.64 1.40 -16.92
N SER A 467 15.95 0.48 -17.59
CA SER A 467 16.52 -0.74 -18.18
C SER A 467 17.75 -0.51 -19.06
N VAL A 468 17.74 0.52 -19.92
CA VAL A 468 18.89 0.88 -20.77
C VAL A 468 20.11 1.29 -19.95
N ILE A 469 19.90 2.04 -18.87
CA ILE A 469 20.99 2.46 -17.98
C ILE A 469 21.53 1.28 -17.18
N VAL A 470 20.65 0.38 -16.74
CA VAL A 470 21.04 -0.88 -16.07
C VAL A 470 21.96 -1.70 -16.99
N GLN A 471 21.61 -1.85 -18.28
CA GLN A 471 22.47 -2.53 -19.25
C GLN A 471 23.84 -1.84 -19.39
N LEU A 472 23.86 -0.51 -19.57
CA LEU A 472 25.10 0.25 -19.73
C LEU A 472 26.03 0.13 -18.51
N LEU A 473 25.48 0.13 -17.29
CA LEU A 473 26.27 0.01 -16.06
C LEU A 473 26.83 -1.40 -15.88
N ILE A 474 26.07 -2.43 -16.25
CA ILE A 474 26.51 -3.83 -16.21
C ILE A 474 27.63 -4.06 -17.24
N ASP A 475 27.47 -3.55 -18.47
CA ASP A 475 28.50 -3.62 -19.51
C ASP A 475 29.77 -2.84 -19.12
N ALA A 476 29.63 -1.79 -18.29
CA ALA A 476 30.73 -1.01 -17.75
C ALA A 476 31.48 -1.68 -16.57
N GLY A 477 31.02 -2.85 -16.11
CA GLY A 477 31.66 -3.63 -15.05
C GLY A 477 31.25 -3.24 -13.62
N VAL A 478 30.09 -2.60 -13.43
CA VAL A 478 29.54 -2.39 -12.07
C VAL A 478 29.23 -3.73 -11.42
N ASP A 479 29.48 -3.86 -10.12
CA ASP A 479 29.14 -5.09 -9.38
C ASP A 479 27.62 -5.31 -9.34
N ILE A 480 27.15 -6.34 -10.06
CA ILE A 480 25.76 -6.77 -10.12
C ILE A 480 25.26 -7.25 -8.75
N ASN A 481 26.16 -7.82 -7.95
CA ASN A 481 25.87 -8.40 -6.64
C ASN A 481 26.16 -7.45 -5.48
N TRP A 482 26.36 -6.16 -5.78
CA TRP A 482 26.54 -5.15 -4.74
C TRP A 482 25.34 -5.15 -3.80
N ARG A 483 25.63 -5.09 -2.51
CA ARG A 483 24.66 -5.14 -1.42
C ARG A 483 24.56 -3.79 -0.74
N ASP A 484 23.34 -3.33 -0.53
CA ASP A 484 23.07 -2.09 0.18
C ASP A 484 23.14 -2.28 1.71
N LYS A 485 22.74 -1.26 2.48
CA LYS A 485 22.79 -1.32 3.95
C LYS A 485 21.85 -2.38 4.56
N THR A 486 20.90 -2.87 3.77
CA THR A 486 19.96 -3.93 4.13
C THR A 486 20.33 -5.27 3.51
N ASP A 487 21.52 -5.38 2.90
CA ASP A 487 21.99 -6.51 2.11
C ASP A 487 21.13 -6.82 0.87
N GLU A 488 20.34 -5.86 0.39
CA GLU A 488 19.58 -6.01 -0.85
C GLU A 488 20.48 -5.77 -2.07
N THR A 489 20.35 -6.64 -3.08
CA THR A 489 21.02 -6.50 -4.38
C THR A 489 20.10 -5.82 -5.41
N ALA A 490 20.63 -5.41 -6.55
CA ALA A 490 19.82 -4.88 -7.65
C ALA A 490 18.70 -5.87 -8.08
N LEU A 491 18.96 -7.18 -8.01
CA LEU A 491 17.96 -8.21 -8.31
C LEU A 491 16.81 -8.26 -7.28
N HIS A 492 17.09 -8.02 -5.99
CA HIS A 492 16.04 -7.84 -4.97
C HIS A 492 15.15 -6.63 -5.30
N VAL A 493 15.77 -5.53 -5.71
CA VAL A 493 15.04 -4.31 -6.10
C VAL A 493 14.15 -4.58 -7.31
N ALA A 494 14.67 -5.26 -8.34
CA ALA A 494 13.87 -5.64 -9.51
C ALA A 494 12.69 -6.55 -9.14
N ALA A 495 12.92 -7.54 -8.27
CA ALA A 495 11.90 -8.44 -7.75
C ALA A 495 10.82 -7.74 -6.92
N ARG A 496 11.20 -6.75 -6.10
CA ARG A 496 10.28 -5.96 -5.26
C ARG A 496 9.31 -5.11 -6.09
N PHE A 497 9.84 -4.42 -7.10
CA PHE A 497 9.04 -3.52 -7.92
C PHE A 497 8.41 -4.18 -9.16
N GLY A 498 8.79 -5.42 -9.49
CA GLY A 498 8.27 -6.14 -10.65
C GLY A 498 8.85 -5.66 -11.99
N HIS A 499 10.07 -5.12 -11.98
CA HIS A 499 10.72 -4.58 -13.18
C HIS A 499 11.35 -5.71 -14.00
N GLU A 500 10.50 -6.40 -14.78
CA GLU A 500 10.84 -7.58 -15.57
C GLU A 500 12.07 -7.39 -16.47
N GLU A 501 12.11 -6.29 -17.24
CA GLU A 501 13.22 -6.07 -18.18
C GLU A 501 14.55 -5.80 -17.47
N CYS A 502 14.52 -5.10 -16.33
CA CYS A 502 15.71 -4.92 -15.50
C CYS A 502 16.18 -6.27 -14.92
N ALA A 503 15.25 -7.12 -14.45
CA ALA A 503 15.58 -8.46 -13.96
C ALA A 503 16.20 -9.32 -15.07
N ARG A 504 15.63 -9.31 -16.28
CA ARG A 504 16.15 -10.04 -17.45
C ARG A 504 17.59 -9.64 -17.78
N ILE A 505 17.87 -8.34 -17.80
CA ILE A 505 19.21 -7.80 -18.05
C ILE A 505 20.20 -8.22 -16.95
N ILE A 506 19.80 -8.09 -15.68
CA ILE A 506 20.63 -8.47 -14.52
C ILE A 506 20.95 -9.97 -14.52
N LEU A 507 19.95 -10.81 -14.82
CA LEU A 507 20.11 -12.28 -14.87
C LEU A 507 20.99 -12.75 -16.03
N LYS A 508 20.90 -12.06 -17.18
CA LYS A 508 21.78 -12.32 -18.33
C LYS A 508 23.24 -12.02 -17.98
N GLY A 509 23.50 -10.95 -17.23
CA GLY A 509 24.83 -10.55 -16.78
C GLY A 509 25.84 -10.33 -17.92
N THR A 510 27.12 -10.49 -17.63
CA THR A 510 28.23 -10.47 -18.60
C THR A 510 29.06 -11.76 -18.50
N ALA A 511 30.02 -11.96 -19.41
CA ALA A 511 30.89 -13.14 -19.36
C ALA A 511 31.68 -13.26 -18.03
N ASP A 512 31.96 -12.13 -17.39
CA ASP A 512 32.78 -12.03 -16.18
C ASP A 512 31.95 -11.90 -14.89
N GLN A 513 30.64 -11.63 -14.99
CA GLN A 513 29.75 -11.40 -13.84
C GLN A 513 28.39 -12.07 -14.04
N LYS A 514 28.01 -12.91 -13.07
CA LYS A 514 26.67 -13.52 -13.00
C LYS A 514 25.97 -13.06 -11.72
N ALA A 515 24.67 -12.81 -11.81
CA ALA A 515 23.85 -12.50 -10.65
C ALA A 515 23.79 -13.68 -9.67
N ASP A 516 23.94 -13.39 -8.38
CA ASP A 516 23.74 -14.34 -7.28
C ASP A 516 22.25 -14.43 -6.96
N LEU A 517 21.64 -15.54 -7.36
CA LEU A 517 20.21 -15.83 -7.13
C LEU A 517 19.92 -16.15 -5.66
N GLU A 518 20.95 -16.53 -4.90
CA GLU A 518 20.84 -16.97 -3.51
C GLU A 518 21.35 -15.90 -2.52
N ALA A 519 21.63 -14.69 -3.02
CA ALA A 519 21.94 -13.55 -2.17
C ALA A 519 20.77 -13.28 -1.23
N THR A 520 21.04 -13.15 0.06
CA THR A 520 20.02 -12.95 1.09
C THR A 520 20.09 -11.55 1.68
N GLU A 521 18.94 -10.91 1.87
CA GLU A 521 18.85 -9.65 2.62
C GLU A 521 18.96 -9.86 4.15
N SER A 522 19.31 -8.81 4.87
CA SER A 522 19.73 -8.89 6.28
C SER A 522 18.61 -9.14 7.30
N THR A 523 17.36 -8.82 6.96
CA THR A 523 16.24 -8.79 7.92
C THR A 523 15.61 -10.16 8.12
N TYR A 524 15.29 -10.84 7.01
CA TYR A 524 14.58 -12.12 6.97
C TYR A 524 15.36 -13.19 6.19
N SER A 525 16.56 -12.87 5.71
CA SER A 525 17.32 -13.76 4.83
C SER A 525 16.56 -14.13 3.54
N TRP A 526 15.73 -13.21 3.04
CA TRP A 526 14.99 -13.41 1.80
C TRP A 526 15.93 -13.32 0.60
N THR A 527 15.77 -14.27 -0.33
CA THR A 527 16.36 -14.23 -1.67
C THR A 527 15.48 -13.40 -2.62
N PRO A 528 15.95 -13.03 -3.82
CA PRO A 528 15.11 -12.36 -4.81
C PRO A 528 13.83 -13.13 -5.14
N LEU A 529 13.86 -14.47 -5.11
CA LEU A 529 12.67 -15.31 -5.31
C LEU A 529 11.66 -15.16 -4.16
N HIS A 530 12.14 -15.07 -2.91
CA HIS A 530 11.28 -14.78 -1.77
C HIS A 530 10.62 -13.40 -1.91
N VAL A 531 11.39 -12.38 -2.33
CA VAL A 531 10.84 -11.03 -2.53
C VAL A 531 9.77 -11.03 -3.64
N ALA A 532 10.04 -11.66 -4.79
CA ALA A 532 9.06 -11.77 -5.87
C ALA A 532 7.79 -12.52 -5.44
N ALA A 533 7.93 -13.58 -4.65
CA ALA A 533 6.83 -14.36 -4.09
C ALA A 533 6.03 -13.58 -3.02
N VAL A 534 6.69 -12.72 -2.24
CA VAL A 534 6.06 -11.88 -1.22
C VAL A 534 5.27 -10.71 -1.82
N ASP A 535 5.83 -10.08 -2.86
CA ASP A 535 5.24 -8.89 -3.51
C ASP A 535 4.38 -9.22 -4.75
N GLY A 536 4.17 -10.51 -5.02
CA GLY A 536 3.27 -11.01 -6.07
C GLY A 536 3.74 -10.77 -7.50
N LYS A 537 5.06 -10.73 -7.75
CA LYS A 537 5.62 -10.41 -9.07
C LYS A 537 5.85 -11.67 -9.91
N TYR A 538 4.78 -12.18 -10.51
CA TYR A 538 4.79 -13.44 -11.29
C TYR A 538 5.89 -13.49 -12.35
N ASN A 539 5.96 -12.51 -13.27
CA ASN A 539 6.93 -12.53 -14.37
C ASN A 539 8.40 -12.57 -13.88
N VAL A 540 8.71 -11.89 -12.78
CA VAL A 540 10.07 -11.92 -12.22
C VAL A 540 10.35 -13.25 -11.52
N ALA A 541 9.36 -13.82 -10.82
CA ALA A 541 9.48 -15.15 -10.23
C ALA A 541 9.72 -16.22 -11.30
N GLU A 542 9.03 -16.16 -12.44
CA GLU A 542 9.24 -17.03 -13.60
C GLU A 542 10.67 -16.93 -14.13
N LEU A 543 11.16 -15.72 -14.38
CA LEU A 543 12.55 -15.50 -14.82
C LEU A 543 13.60 -16.03 -13.83
N LEU A 544 13.35 -15.90 -12.52
CA LEU A 544 14.25 -16.40 -11.48
C LEU A 544 14.29 -17.94 -11.44
N VAL A 545 13.14 -18.59 -11.60
CA VAL A 545 13.03 -20.05 -11.68
C VAL A 545 13.70 -20.58 -12.94
N GLU A 546 13.47 -19.94 -14.09
CA GLU A 546 14.15 -20.26 -15.36
C GLU A 546 15.68 -20.09 -15.27
N ALA A 547 16.15 -19.10 -14.51
CA ALA A 547 17.57 -18.87 -14.26
C ALA A 547 18.21 -19.88 -13.28
N GLY A 548 17.41 -20.73 -12.63
CA GLY A 548 17.86 -21.79 -11.73
C GLY A 548 17.92 -21.41 -10.24
N ALA A 549 17.07 -20.50 -9.77
CA ALA A 549 16.94 -20.18 -8.35
C ALA A 549 16.45 -21.39 -7.53
N ASP A 550 16.96 -21.56 -6.31
CA ASP A 550 16.57 -22.68 -5.44
C ASP A 550 15.18 -22.44 -4.82
N ILE A 551 14.18 -23.16 -5.32
CA ILE A 551 12.79 -23.10 -4.85
C ILE A 551 12.60 -23.71 -3.46
N THR A 552 13.54 -24.53 -2.97
CA THR A 552 13.48 -25.22 -1.67
C THR A 552 14.15 -24.43 -0.54
N ARG A 553 14.82 -23.33 -0.88
CA ARG A 553 15.55 -22.50 0.08
C ARG A 553 14.62 -21.96 1.17
N LEU A 554 15.08 -22.02 2.41
CA LEU A 554 14.36 -21.54 3.58
C LEU A 554 14.88 -20.17 4.02
N ASP A 555 13.96 -19.28 4.38
CA ASP A 555 14.25 -18.00 5.01
C ASP A 555 14.65 -18.16 6.51
N SER A 556 14.91 -17.03 7.19
CA SER A 556 15.27 -17.04 8.62
C SER A 556 14.20 -17.62 9.55
N SER A 557 12.95 -17.66 9.08
CA SER A 557 11.80 -18.20 9.80
C SER A 557 11.53 -19.67 9.45
N GLY A 558 12.31 -20.25 8.53
CA GLY A 558 12.12 -21.61 8.03
C GLY A 558 10.98 -21.75 7.03
N TRP A 559 10.68 -20.70 6.27
CA TRP A 559 9.65 -20.67 5.23
C TRP A 559 10.27 -20.68 3.83
N THR A 560 9.61 -21.36 2.90
CA THR A 560 9.93 -21.33 1.46
C THR A 560 9.26 -20.14 0.77
N ALA A 561 9.78 -19.73 -0.39
CA ALA A 561 9.14 -18.72 -1.23
C ALA A 561 7.69 -19.11 -1.61
N ARG A 562 7.45 -20.40 -1.86
CA ARG A 562 6.12 -20.96 -2.14
C ARG A 562 5.14 -20.78 -0.98
N GLU A 563 5.56 -21.02 0.26
CA GLU A 563 4.71 -20.82 1.45
C GLU A 563 4.36 -19.34 1.63
N HIS A 564 5.29 -18.42 1.34
CA HIS A 564 5.01 -16.98 1.35
C HIS A 564 4.01 -16.58 0.27
N ALA A 565 4.15 -17.09 -0.96
CA ALA A 565 3.21 -16.85 -2.04
C ALA A 565 1.80 -17.34 -1.68
N ALA A 566 1.67 -18.58 -1.20
CA ALA A 566 0.40 -19.17 -0.81
C ALA A 566 -0.28 -18.44 0.37
N LEU A 567 0.49 -18.03 1.40
CA LEU A 567 -0.06 -17.26 2.52
C LEU A 567 -0.63 -15.89 2.07
N ARG A 568 0.02 -15.25 1.09
CA ARG A 568 -0.33 -13.92 0.60
C ARG A 568 -1.30 -13.92 -0.57
N GLY A 569 -1.80 -15.10 -0.96
CA GLY A 569 -2.79 -15.25 -2.03
C GLY A 569 -2.21 -15.16 -3.44
N HIS A 570 -0.89 -15.23 -3.61
CA HIS A 570 -0.23 -15.26 -4.91
C HIS A 570 -0.18 -16.71 -5.44
N MET A 571 -1.35 -17.29 -5.68
CA MET A 571 -1.49 -18.72 -5.99
C MET A 571 -0.87 -19.11 -7.34
N ASP A 572 -0.79 -18.21 -8.31
CA ASP A 572 -0.09 -18.46 -9.58
C ASP A 572 1.41 -18.73 -9.36
N ILE A 573 2.05 -17.97 -8.46
CA ILE A 573 3.46 -18.18 -8.08
C ILE A 573 3.57 -19.47 -7.25
N ALA A 574 2.63 -19.73 -6.35
CA ALA A 574 2.63 -20.97 -5.57
C ALA A 574 2.48 -22.23 -6.44
N ARG A 575 1.75 -22.14 -7.56
CA ARG A 575 1.64 -23.19 -8.59
C ARG A 575 2.91 -23.31 -9.44
N LEU A 576 3.52 -22.19 -9.83
CA LEU A 576 4.81 -22.19 -10.53
C LEU A 576 5.92 -22.87 -9.71
N LEU A 577 5.90 -22.67 -8.39
CA LEU A 577 6.86 -23.24 -7.45
C LEU A 577 6.46 -24.64 -6.93
N GLU A 578 5.45 -25.27 -7.54
CA GLU A 578 5.04 -26.63 -7.17
C GLU A 578 6.14 -27.63 -7.52
N ILE A 579 6.57 -28.40 -6.52
CA ILE A 579 7.53 -29.47 -6.69
C ILE A 579 6.72 -30.72 -7.03
N ASN A 580 6.91 -31.29 -8.22
CA ASN A 580 6.38 -32.62 -8.52
C ASN A 580 7.00 -33.62 -7.54
N ASP A 581 6.23 -34.03 -6.53
CA ASP A 581 6.59 -35.05 -5.54
C ASP A 581 6.79 -36.41 -6.25
N VAL A 582 7.96 -36.63 -6.84
CA VAL A 582 8.52 -37.96 -7.04
C VAL A 582 9.57 -38.16 -5.95
N GLU A 583 9.14 -38.82 -4.88
CA GLU A 583 9.96 -39.48 -3.84
C GLU A 583 11.16 -38.69 -3.28
N ILE A 584 10.91 -37.86 -2.28
CA ILE A 584 11.91 -37.59 -1.24
C ILE A 584 11.29 -37.89 0.12
N GLU A 585 11.48 -39.12 0.60
CA GLU A 585 11.46 -39.40 2.03
C GLU A 585 12.50 -38.49 2.70
N SER A 586 12.04 -37.45 3.38
CA SER A 586 12.90 -36.67 4.26
C SER A 586 13.33 -37.57 5.44
N PRO A 587 14.62 -37.59 5.82
CA PRO A 587 15.09 -38.46 6.90
C PRO A 587 14.47 -38.05 8.23
N PRO A 588 14.32 -38.99 9.20
CA PRO A 588 13.64 -38.72 10.45
C PRO A 588 14.39 -37.65 11.24
N THR A 589 13.73 -36.53 11.50
CA THR A 589 14.20 -35.48 12.38
C THR A 589 14.29 -36.02 13.82
N ARG A 590 15.52 -36.05 14.36
CA ARG A 590 15.77 -36.31 15.78
C ARG A 590 15.14 -35.20 16.63
N PRO A 591 14.63 -35.51 17.84
CA PRO A 591 14.15 -34.49 18.76
C PRO A 591 15.35 -33.71 19.28
N VAL A 592 15.43 -32.42 18.96
CA VAL A 592 16.40 -31.51 19.59
C VAL A 592 15.72 -30.86 20.79
N ASP A 593 16.31 -31.11 21.94
CA ASP A 593 15.93 -30.58 23.24
C ASP A 593 15.77 -29.06 23.27
N ALA A 594 14.90 -28.65 24.19
CA ALA A 594 14.52 -27.30 24.53
C ALA A 594 15.66 -26.27 24.48
N LEU A 595 15.50 -25.28 23.60
CA LEU A 595 15.86 -23.87 23.80
C LEU A 595 15.14 -23.06 22.72
N GLN A 596 13.90 -22.67 23.00
CA GLN A 596 13.13 -21.74 22.19
C GLN A 596 13.79 -20.34 22.21
N PRO A 597 14.12 -19.73 21.07
CA PRO A 597 14.06 -18.28 20.94
C PRO A 597 12.63 -17.92 20.52
N THR A 598 11.95 -17.15 21.37
CA THR A 598 10.65 -16.53 21.07
C THR A 598 10.70 -15.78 19.73
N PRO A 599 9.72 -15.95 18.82
CA PRO A 599 9.63 -15.10 17.65
C PRO A 599 9.38 -13.66 18.09
N SER A 600 10.21 -12.76 17.60
CA SER A 600 10.14 -11.33 17.90
C SER A 600 8.92 -10.71 17.21
N ASP A 601 7.96 -10.28 18.02
CA ASP A 601 6.97 -9.24 17.70
C ASP A 601 7.66 -8.01 17.11
N MET A 602 7.69 -7.87 15.77
CA MET A 602 7.74 -6.58 15.08
C MET A 602 7.32 -6.75 13.60
N SER A 603 6.01 -6.80 13.37
CA SER A 603 5.41 -6.17 12.20
C SER A 603 4.15 -5.45 12.69
N SER A 604 4.15 -4.14 12.47
CA SER A 604 3.19 -3.07 12.81
C SER A 604 2.74 -2.85 14.27
N ILE A 605 2.93 -1.60 14.68
CA ILE A 605 2.49 -0.95 15.90
C ILE A 605 0.99 -0.65 15.78
N GLY A 606 0.16 -1.13 16.72
CA GLY A 606 -1.25 -0.74 16.69
C GLY A 606 -2.13 -0.91 17.94
N GLU A 607 -1.90 -1.85 18.86
CA GLU A 607 -2.95 -2.12 19.88
C GLU A 607 -2.85 -1.29 21.19
N ARG A 608 -3.88 -0.47 21.41
CA ARG A 608 -4.47 -0.08 22.71
C ARG A 608 -5.99 -0.29 22.54
N ARG A 609 -6.74 -0.92 23.44
CA ARG A 609 -7.10 -0.59 24.84
C ARG A 609 -7.70 -1.87 25.48
N SER A 610 -7.67 -2.14 26.78
CA SER A 610 -8.21 -1.35 27.89
C SER A 610 -7.64 -1.83 29.25
N ASN A 611 -7.58 -0.93 30.23
CA ASN A 611 -7.25 -1.22 31.62
C ASN A 611 -8.54 -1.57 32.39
N GLY A 612 -8.56 -2.73 33.06
CA GLY A 612 -9.42 -3.01 34.21
C GLY A 612 -8.59 -3.78 35.23
N ASN A 613 -8.36 -3.19 36.40
CA ASN A 613 -7.45 -3.70 37.43
C ASN A 613 -8.28 -4.23 38.62
N GLY A 614 -8.06 -5.46 39.07
CA GLY A 614 -8.79 -6.05 40.20
C GLY A 614 -8.33 -7.45 40.67
N ILE A 615 -7.04 -7.57 41.03
CA ILE A 615 -6.45 -8.23 42.21
C ILE A 615 -7.00 -9.59 42.75
N ASN A 616 -6.10 -10.59 42.67
CA ASN A 616 -5.68 -11.67 43.61
C ASN A 616 -6.37 -13.06 43.76
N ASN A 617 -5.49 -14.05 43.50
CA ASN A 617 -5.15 -15.29 44.22
C ASN A 617 -6.13 -16.48 44.32
N GLY A 618 -5.67 -17.61 43.75
CA GLY A 618 -6.09 -18.94 44.14
C GLY A 618 -5.61 -19.99 43.13
N SER A 619 -4.48 -20.63 43.43
CA SER A 619 -3.95 -21.79 42.70
C SER A 619 -4.97 -22.93 42.57
N ARG A 620 -5.41 -23.18 41.33
CA ARG A 620 -5.99 -24.44 40.86
C ARG A 620 -5.76 -24.50 39.35
N ALA A 621 -5.12 -25.55 38.86
CA ALA A 621 -5.04 -25.81 37.43
C ALA A 621 -6.49 -25.96 36.89
N PRO A 622 -6.94 -25.14 35.93
CA PRO A 622 -8.24 -25.35 35.31
C PRO A 622 -8.04 -26.15 34.02
N ASP A 623 -8.92 -27.14 33.81
CA ASP A 623 -9.10 -27.81 32.52
C ASP A 623 -9.11 -26.80 31.36
N ALA A 624 -8.43 -27.14 30.27
CA ALA A 624 -8.10 -26.25 29.15
C ALA A 624 -9.35 -25.76 28.40
N ALA A 625 -9.94 -24.64 28.84
CA ALA A 625 -10.98 -23.92 28.12
C ALA A 625 -10.37 -23.08 26.98
N ILE A 626 -10.86 -23.32 25.77
CA ILE A 626 -10.38 -22.75 24.50
C ILE A 626 -11.24 -21.56 24.11
N LYS A 627 -10.58 -20.53 23.55
CA LYS A 627 -11.10 -19.31 22.91
C LYS A 627 -12.57 -18.95 23.20
N SER A 628 -12.77 -17.93 24.02
CA SER A 628 -14.10 -17.33 24.23
C SER A 628 -14.51 -16.43 23.07
N PHE A 629 -15.74 -16.58 22.59
CA PHE A 629 -16.38 -15.69 21.62
C PHE A 629 -17.70 -15.14 22.19
N GLY A 630 -18.23 -14.06 21.59
CA GLY A 630 -19.55 -13.54 21.96
C GLY A 630 -19.64 -12.52 23.10
N HIS A 631 -18.53 -12.13 23.74
CA HIS A 631 -18.54 -11.11 24.80
C HIS A 631 -18.59 -9.65 24.30
N ARG A 632 -18.72 -9.45 22.98
CA ARG A 632 -18.52 -8.16 22.31
C ARG A 632 -19.75 -7.67 21.53
N TYR A 633 -20.95 -8.15 21.87
CA TYR A 633 -22.19 -7.77 21.20
C TYR A 633 -22.75 -6.42 21.71
N LEU A 634 -23.55 -5.78 20.87
CA LEU A 634 -24.19 -4.48 21.13
C LEU A 634 -25.51 -4.69 21.86
N THR A 635 -25.74 -3.86 22.88
CA THR A 635 -27.00 -3.82 23.63
C THR A 635 -27.83 -2.61 23.22
N ASN A 636 -27.39 -1.40 23.59
CA ASN A 636 -28.18 -0.19 23.39
C ASN A 636 -27.59 0.79 22.37
N GLU A 637 -26.29 0.71 22.11
CA GLU A 637 -25.58 1.63 21.21
C GLU A 637 -25.28 0.94 19.88
N SER A 638 -25.37 1.70 18.79
CA SER A 638 -24.92 1.31 17.46
C SER A 638 -23.42 1.58 17.30
N LEU A 639 -22.77 0.74 16.50
CA LEU A 639 -21.36 0.87 16.17
C LEU A 639 -21.19 1.52 14.80
N VAL A 640 -20.28 2.47 14.68
CA VAL A 640 -19.88 3.11 13.42
C VAL A 640 -18.41 2.81 13.20
N LEU A 641 -18.11 2.04 12.16
CA LEU A 641 -16.76 1.71 11.73
C LEU A 641 -16.41 2.58 10.53
N VAL A 642 -15.26 3.25 10.54
CA VAL A 642 -14.81 4.15 9.47
C VAL A 642 -13.45 3.70 8.96
N SER A 643 -13.38 3.23 7.71
CA SER A 643 -12.13 2.85 7.05
C SER A 643 -11.72 3.94 6.05
N LEU A 644 -10.45 4.35 6.06
CA LEU A 644 -9.93 5.31 5.07
C LEU A 644 -9.53 4.59 3.78
N GLY A 645 -9.74 5.22 2.63
CA GLY A 645 -9.51 4.63 1.31
C GLY A 645 -10.69 3.82 0.78
N SER A 646 -10.47 3.09 -0.31
CA SER A 646 -11.42 2.12 -0.84
C SER A 646 -11.06 0.71 -0.35
N MET A 647 -12.07 -0.12 -0.12
CA MET A 647 -11.86 -1.55 0.12
C MET A 647 -11.73 -2.34 -1.19
N ASP A 648 -12.08 -1.73 -2.32
CA ASP A 648 -12.04 -2.32 -3.66
C ASP A 648 -10.64 -2.22 -4.25
N MET A 649 -9.95 -3.36 -4.37
CA MET A 649 -8.58 -3.45 -4.89
C MET A 649 -8.46 -3.04 -6.37
N ARG A 650 -9.57 -2.98 -7.12
CA ARG A 650 -9.57 -2.54 -8.53
C ARG A 650 -9.42 -1.02 -8.66
N LYS A 651 -9.73 -0.28 -7.59
CA LYS A 651 -9.67 1.19 -7.56
C LYS A 651 -8.38 1.64 -6.89
N ASN A 652 -7.46 2.18 -7.67
CA ASN A 652 -6.28 2.84 -7.13
C ASN A 652 -6.60 4.29 -6.72
N ILE A 653 -7.36 4.44 -5.63
CA ILE A 653 -7.77 5.73 -5.08
C ILE A 653 -7.03 5.97 -3.77
N GLU A 654 -6.25 7.05 -3.70
CA GLU A 654 -5.56 7.42 -2.48
C GLU A 654 -6.57 7.81 -1.37
N PRO A 655 -6.35 7.37 -0.11
CA PRO A 655 -7.22 7.74 1.01
C PRO A 655 -7.32 9.25 1.24
N VAL A 656 -6.24 9.98 1.00
CA VAL A 656 -6.17 11.44 1.10
C VAL A 656 -5.36 11.96 -0.08
N SER A 657 -6.02 12.69 -0.97
CA SER A 657 -5.37 13.40 -2.07
C SER A 657 -5.35 14.88 -1.74
N LEU A 658 -4.18 15.50 -1.75
CA LEU A 658 -4.03 16.93 -1.54
C LEU A 658 -3.66 17.60 -2.86
N ASP A 659 -4.31 18.72 -3.15
CA ASP A 659 -4.09 19.46 -4.38
C ASP A 659 -2.67 20.03 -4.39
N ARG A 660 -2.10 20.02 -5.58
CA ARG A 660 -0.79 20.58 -5.90
C ARG A 660 -0.82 22.09 -5.61
N VAL A 661 -0.04 22.54 -4.63
CA VAL A 661 -0.03 23.95 -4.20
C VAL A 661 0.96 24.73 -5.04
N PRO A 662 0.58 25.84 -5.70
CA PRO A 662 1.53 26.73 -6.35
C PRO A 662 2.63 27.15 -5.35
N LEU A 663 3.90 27.16 -5.79
CA LEU A 663 5.03 27.51 -4.92
C LEU A 663 4.85 28.87 -4.20
N THR A 664 4.10 29.77 -4.83
CA THR A 664 3.69 31.09 -4.35
C THR A 664 2.80 31.02 -3.12
N GLU A 665 1.82 30.13 -3.09
CA GLU A 665 0.83 30.00 -2.02
C GLU A 665 1.28 29.06 -0.88
N ALA A 666 2.42 28.39 -1.06
CA ALA A 666 3.00 27.45 -0.11
C ALA A 666 3.29 28.02 1.28
N HIS A 667 3.32 29.35 1.44
CA HIS A 667 3.48 30.01 2.73
C HIS A 667 2.17 30.16 3.51
N ASN A 668 1.03 30.23 2.82
CA ASN A 668 -0.29 30.42 3.44
C ASN A 668 -0.87 29.11 3.96
N THR A 669 -0.61 28.00 3.28
CA THR A 669 -1.29 26.72 3.54
C THR A 669 -0.50 25.77 4.46
N GLN A 670 0.79 25.99 4.71
CA GLN A 670 1.69 25.08 5.46
C GLN A 670 1.71 23.62 4.96
N LEU A 671 1.21 23.39 3.74
CA LEU A 671 1.09 22.08 3.11
C LEU A 671 2.45 21.51 2.67
N ASP A 672 3.51 22.31 2.74
CA ASP A 672 4.90 21.92 2.51
C ASP A 672 5.50 21.03 3.62
N THR A 673 4.72 20.74 4.66
CA THR A 673 5.19 19.97 5.82
C THR A 673 4.71 18.53 5.82
N ALA A 674 5.33 17.67 6.64
CA ALA A 674 4.73 16.37 6.92
C ALA A 674 3.38 16.60 7.59
N LEU A 675 2.33 16.02 7.01
CA LEU A 675 0.94 16.17 7.43
C LEU A 675 0.43 14.87 8.03
N SER A 676 -0.57 14.98 8.89
CA SER A 676 -1.30 13.87 9.47
C SER A 676 -2.80 14.20 9.42
N ILE A 677 -3.64 13.19 9.23
CA ILE A 677 -5.09 13.29 9.28
C ILE A 677 -5.59 12.81 10.64
N VAL A 678 -6.45 13.61 11.27
CA VAL A 678 -7.14 13.26 12.52
C VAL A 678 -8.59 12.94 12.22
N VAL A 679 -8.96 11.67 12.41
CA VAL A 679 -10.34 11.20 12.25
C VAL A 679 -11.04 11.28 13.59
N SER A 680 -12.12 12.07 13.66
CA SER A 680 -12.95 12.22 14.87
C SER A 680 -14.43 12.27 14.52
N ALA A 681 -15.31 12.04 15.49
CA ALA A 681 -16.76 12.07 15.30
C ALA A 681 -17.44 12.98 16.32
N THR A 682 -18.46 13.71 15.88
CA THR A 682 -19.39 14.46 16.75
C THR A 682 -20.76 13.78 16.72
N GLY A 683 -21.44 13.71 17.87
CA GLY A 683 -22.66 12.89 18.02
C GLY A 683 -22.39 11.39 18.20
N ALA A 684 -21.12 10.99 18.38
CA ALA A 684 -20.69 9.65 18.73
C ALA A 684 -19.58 9.71 19.80
N SER A 685 -19.46 8.67 20.61
CA SER A 685 -18.36 8.47 21.57
C SER A 685 -17.27 7.61 20.93
N GLY A 686 -16.01 8.01 21.10
CA GLY A 686 -14.85 7.31 20.54
C GLY A 686 -13.61 8.18 20.61
N GLU A 687 -12.43 7.58 20.48
CA GLU A 687 -11.19 8.36 20.50
C GLU A 687 -10.76 8.81 19.12
N PRO A 688 -10.29 10.07 18.96
CA PRO A 688 -9.70 10.53 17.72
C PRO A 688 -8.46 9.70 17.38
N THR A 689 -8.37 9.28 16.11
CA THR A 689 -7.21 8.54 15.60
C THR A 689 -6.40 9.46 14.70
N ILE A 690 -5.09 9.55 14.96
CA ILE A 690 -4.14 10.37 14.18
C ILE A 690 -3.36 9.43 13.28
N ILE A 691 -3.39 9.70 11.98
CA ILE A 691 -2.76 8.90 10.93
C ILE A 691 -1.81 9.82 10.16
N ASP A 692 -0.55 9.42 10.00
CA ASP A 692 0.46 10.20 9.29
C ASP A 692 0.29 10.04 7.77
N LEU A 693 0.50 11.11 7.01
CA LEU A 693 0.46 11.11 5.54
C LEU A 693 1.89 10.96 4.98
N PRO A 694 2.08 10.21 3.87
CA PRO A 694 1.08 9.44 3.13
C PRO A 694 0.57 8.24 3.94
N VAL A 695 -0.73 7.94 3.78
CA VAL A 695 -1.39 6.81 4.46
C VAL A 695 -0.77 5.51 3.96
N HIS A 696 -0.30 4.65 4.87
CA HIS A 696 0.16 3.31 4.49
C HIS A 696 -1.02 2.39 4.12
N ASP A 697 -0.81 1.51 3.13
CA ASP A 697 -1.85 0.63 2.55
C ASP A 697 -2.64 -0.21 3.58
N SER A 698 -2.03 -0.52 4.74
CA SER A 698 -2.66 -1.33 5.79
C SER A 698 -3.86 -0.67 6.49
N ILE A 699 -4.05 0.65 6.36
CA ILE A 699 -5.07 1.39 7.13
C ILE A 699 -6.49 1.15 6.62
N ALA A 700 -6.66 0.75 5.35
CA ALA A 700 -7.95 0.33 4.81
C ALA A 700 -8.60 -0.79 5.66
N THR A 701 -7.78 -1.74 6.11
CA THR A 701 -8.22 -2.88 6.94
C THR A 701 -8.41 -2.54 8.43
N GLU A 702 -7.97 -1.37 8.88
CA GLU A 702 -8.02 -0.94 10.29
C GLU A 702 -9.04 0.21 10.50
N PRO A 703 -10.34 -0.09 10.67
CA PRO A 703 -11.34 0.95 10.84
C PRO A 703 -11.21 1.67 12.19
N VAL A 704 -11.49 2.96 12.16
CA VAL A 704 -11.70 3.79 13.34
C VAL A 704 -13.10 3.52 13.89
N VAL A 705 -13.17 3.22 15.19
CA VAL A 705 -14.40 2.75 15.85
C VAL A 705 -15.05 3.88 16.67
N PHE A 706 -16.32 4.14 16.41
CA PHE A 706 -17.17 5.05 17.19
C PHE A 706 -18.46 4.35 17.62
N THR A 707 -19.04 4.77 18.74
CA THR A 707 -20.30 4.27 19.29
C THR A 707 -21.32 5.40 19.39
N THR A 708 -22.58 5.13 19.06
CA THR A 708 -23.65 6.16 19.08
C THR A 708 -25.01 5.56 19.39
N THR A 709 -25.90 6.34 19.98
CA THR A 709 -27.32 5.96 20.12
C THR A 709 -28.14 6.28 18.87
N ASP A 710 -27.68 7.21 18.03
CA ASP A 710 -28.39 7.67 16.85
C ASP A 710 -27.42 7.98 15.70
N ALA A 711 -27.32 7.05 14.75
CA ALA A 711 -26.44 7.15 13.60
C ALA A 711 -26.75 8.36 12.70
N ALA A 712 -27.99 8.87 12.68
CA ALA A 712 -28.38 9.99 11.81
C ALA A 712 -27.77 11.33 12.26
N LYS A 713 -27.42 11.46 13.54
CA LYS A 713 -26.81 12.66 14.14
C LYS A 713 -25.29 12.69 14.06
N VAL A 714 -24.66 11.60 13.62
CA VAL A 714 -23.20 11.49 13.59
C VAL A 714 -22.63 12.32 12.45
N LYS A 715 -21.63 13.15 12.79
CA LYS A 715 -20.81 13.87 11.82
C LYS A 715 -19.36 13.46 11.99
N LEU A 716 -18.77 12.92 10.94
CA LEU A 716 -17.36 12.59 10.87
C LEU A 716 -16.57 13.85 10.49
N LEU A 717 -15.46 14.07 11.18
CA LEU A 717 -14.55 15.18 10.97
C LEU A 717 -13.16 14.63 10.65
N PHE A 718 -12.61 15.09 9.55
CA PHE A 718 -11.27 14.75 9.08
C PHE A 718 -10.42 16.03 9.09
N ASP A 719 -9.61 16.19 10.13
CA ASP A 719 -8.79 17.40 10.32
C ASP A 719 -7.35 17.14 9.83
N ILE A 720 -6.85 17.95 8.90
CA ILE A 720 -5.44 17.92 8.47
C ILE A 720 -4.61 18.77 9.42
N VAL A 721 -3.61 18.16 10.05
CA VAL A 721 -2.68 18.79 10.99
C VAL A 721 -1.24 18.49 10.60
N PRO A 722 -0.27 19.38 10.82
CA PRO A 722 1.14 19.04 10.66
C PRO A 722 1.54 17.90 11.63
N THR A 723 2.21 16.86 11.13
CA THR A 723 2.64 15.66 11.89
C THR A 723 3.42 16.01 13.15
N TYR A 724 4.25 17.04 13.03
CA TYR A 724 5.11 17.50 14.10
C TYR A 724 4.44 18.57 14.98
N SER A 725 3.23 19.04 14.69
CA SER A 725 2.47 19.86 15.63
C SER A 725 1.48 18.97 16.39
N GLY A 726 1.94 18.35 17.47
CA GLY A 726 1.11 17.50 18.33
C GLY A 726 0.02 18.25 19.13
N ASN A 727 -0.56 19.32 18.58
CA ASN A 727 -1.63 20.12 19.16
C ASN A 727 -2.72 20.38 18.11
N ASP A 728 -3.98 20.12 18.47
CA ASP A 728 -5.21 20.43 17.71
C ASP A 728 -5.43 21.94 17.40
N LYS A 729 -4.46 22.80 17.72
CA LYS A 729 -4.58 24.26 17.63
C LYS A 729 -4.28 24.82 16.23
N HIS A 730 -3.53 24.09 15.40
CA HIS A 730 -3.12 24.53 14.06
C HIS A 730 -3.65 23.55 13.02
N LYS A 731 -4.93 23.68 12.68
CA LYS A 731 -5.59 22.88 11.64
C LYS A 731 -5.40 23.56 10.29
N VAL A 732 -4.90 22.82 9.31
CA VAL A 732 -4.65 23.30 7.96
C VAL A 732 -5.94 23.27 7.14
N GLY A 733 -6.71 22.20 7.28
CA GLY A 733 -8.01 22.04 6.66
C GLY A 733 -8.87 21.00 7.36
N ARG A 734 -10.16 21.00 7.02
CA ARG A 734 -11.17 20.11 7.58
C ARG A 734 -12.11 19.62 6.49
N ALA A 735 -12.31 18.32 6.42
CA ALA A 735 -13.43 17.70 5.71
C ALA A 735 -14.50 17.25 6.73
N VAL A 736 -15.78 17.39 6.37
CA VAL A 736 -16.92 17.03 7.22
C VAL A 736 -17.89 16.15 6.44
N ALA A 737 -18.20 14.96 6.98
CA ALA A 737 -19.19 14.06 6.41
C ALA A 737 -20.37 13.86 7.37
N LEU A 738 -21.58 14.16 6.90
CA LEU A 738 -22.83 13.87 7.62
C LEU A 738 -23.31 12.48 7.23
N LEU A 739 -23.31 11.50 8.15
CA LEU A 739 -23.67 10.11 7.80
C LEU A 739 -25.08 10.00 7.20
N SER A 740 -26.02 10.83 7.66
CA SER A 740 -27.39 10.87 7.13
C SER A 740 -27.50 11.39 5.70
N SER A 741 -26.59 12.27 5.27
CA SER A 741 -26.57 12.80 3.89
C SER A 741 -25.80 11.88 2.94
N VAL A 742 -24.80 11.17 3.47
CA VAL A 742 -23.89 10.33 2.70
C VAL A 742 -24.48 8.93 2.49
N ARG A 743 -25.27 8.42 3.45
CA ARG A 743 -25.96 7.14 3.33
C ARG A 743 -27.10 7.26 2.31
N GLN A 744 -26.84 6.90 1.06
CA GLN A 744 -27.86 6.81 0.01
C GLN A 744 -28.75 5.59 0.25
N THR A 745 -29.90 5.77 0.88
CA THR A 745 -30.89 4.70 1.07
C THR A 745 -31.83 4.61 -0.13
N LEU A 746 -31.87 3.47 -0.80
CA LEU A 746 -32.82 3.17 -1.89
C LEU A 746 -34.12 2.59 -1.29
N GLY A 747 -35.00 3.45 -0.80
CA GLY A 747 -36.20 3.04 -0.06
C GLY A 747 -35.88 2.55 1.36
N SER A 748 -36.81 1.84 2.01
CA SER A 748 -36.70 1.46 3.43
C SER A 748 -35.85 0.22 3.70
N SER A 749 -35.67 -0.65 2.70
CA SER A 749 -35.16 -2.02 2.90
C SER A 749 -34.04 -2.40 1.93
N ARG A 750 -33.47 -1.45 1.18
CA ARG A 750 -32.37 -1.70 0.24
C ARG A 750 -31.23 -0.71 0.44
N MET A 751 -30.02 -1.17 0.14
CA MET A 751 -28.79 -0.37 0.17
C MET A 751 -28.02 -0.49 -1.14
N ASN A 752 -27.27 0.55 -1.49
CA ASN A 752 -26.27 0.48 -2.55
C ASN A 752 -25.06 -0.33 -2.07
N LEU A 753 -24.54 -1.21 -2.93
CA LEU A 753 -23.32 -1.98 -2.65
C LEU A 753 -22.05 -1.13 -2.85
N GLN A 754 -22.13 -0.01 -3.58
CA GLN A 754 -21.04 0.95 -3.70
C GLN A 754 -20.92 1.80 -2.43
N GLY A 755 -19.93 1.49 -1.60
CA GLY A 755 -19.72 2.14 -0.28
C GLY A 755 -18.68 3.27 -0.24
N ASP A 756 -17.98 3.56 -1.34
CA ASP A 756 -16.93 4.59 -1.35
C ASP A 756 -17.53 6.00 -1.29
N VAL A 757 -17.01 6.82 -0.36
CA VAL A 757 -17.43 8.21 -0.16
C VAL A 757 -16.24 9.14 -0.32
N CYS A 758 -16.40 10.17 -1.14
CA CYS A 758 -15.41 11.23 -1.34
C CYS A 758 -15.93 12.55 -0.76
N VAL A 759 -15.14 13.23 0.06
CA VAL A 759 -15.48 14.54 0.65
C VAL A 759 -14.31 15.53 0.47
N PRO A 760 -14.58 16.77 0.04
CA PRO A 760 -13.54 17.79 -0.11
C PRO A 760 -13.02 18.28 1.25
N ILE A 761 -11.71 18.54 1.30
CA ILE A 761 -11.03 19.15 2.45
C ILE A 761 -11.04 20.67 2.24
N MET A 762 -11.63 21.40 3.18
CA MET A 762 -11.70 22.86 3.14
C MET A 762 -10.63 23.49 4.02
N SER A 763 -9.93 24.49 3.53
CA SER A 763 -8.99 25.32 4.30
C SER A 763 -9.73 26.32 5.21
N SER A 764 -8.97 27.09 6.01
CA SER A 764 -9.49 28.24 6.76
C SER A 764 -10.01 29.38 5.86
N SER A 765 -9.58 29.46 4.60
CA SER A 765 -10.08 30.40 3.60
C SER A 765 -11.32 29.90 2.85
N PHE A 766 -11.82 28.70 3.18
CA PHE A 766 -12.88 27.97 2.48
C PHE A 766 -12.51 27.47 1.07
N ASP A 767 -11.23 27.48 0.72
CA ASP A 767 -10.74 26.87 -0.51
C ASP A 767 -10.65 25.36 -0.36
N VAL A 768 -10.92 24.62 -1.44
CA VAL A 768 -10.73 23.17 -1.48
C VAL A 768 -9.25 22.91 -1.69
N ILE A 769 -8.62 22.22 -0.73
CA ILE A 769 -7.18 21.88 -0.76
C ILE A 769 -6.93 20.41 -1.08
N GLY A 770 -7.98 19.64 -1.34
CA GLY A 770 -7.90 18.21 -1.61
C GLY A 770 -9.18 17.47 -1.27
N THR A 771 -9.11 16.15 -1.22
CA THR A 771 -10.24 15.25 -0.97
C THR A 771 -9.84 14.09 -0.04
N VAL A 772 -10.76 13.67 0.82
CA VAL A 772 -10.66 12.43 1.63
C VAL A 772 -11.62 11.40 1.07
N ASN A 773 -11.11 10.19 0.84
CA ASN A 773 -11.87 9.02 0.45
C ASN A 773 -11.97 8.05 1.64
N PHE A 774 -13.17 7.58 1.95
CA PHE A 774 -13.40 6.65 3.05
C PHE A 774 -14.66 5.80 2.81
N ASN A 775 -14.75 4.68 3.54
CA ASN A 775 -15.92 3.81 3.64
C ASN A 775 -16.36 3.73 5.11
N PHE A 776 -17.65 3.48 5.37
CA PHE A 776 -18.16 3.30 6.71
C PHE A 776 -19.24 2.22 6.80
N LEU A 777 -19.26 1.49 7.93
CA LEU A 777 -20.26 0.48 8.26
C LEU A 777 -20.98 0.87 9.56
N VAL A 778 -22.32 0.82 9.55
CA VAL A 778 -23.14 1.05 10.74
C VAL A 778 -23.82 -0.25 11.15
N ILE A 779 -23.51 -0.72 12.36
CA ILE A 779 -24.10 -1.93 12.94
C ILE A 779 -25.07 -1.54 14.05
N THR A 780 -26.33 -1.96 13.92
CA THR A 780 -27.37 -1.72 14.92
C THR A 780 -27.50 -2.90 15.90
N PRO A 781 -27.86 -2.65 17.16
CA PRO A 781 -28.11 -3.73 18.12
C PRO A 781 -29.32 -4.59 17.72
N PHE A 782 -29.28 -5.88 18.06
CA PHE A 782 -30.35 -6.85 17.85
C PHE A 782 -30.85 -7.38 19.19
N HIS A 783 -32.16 -7.60 19.31
CA HIS A 783 -32.79 -8.06 20.55
C HIS A 783 -33.76 -9.21 20.25
N HIS A 784 -33.64 -10.30 21.00
CA HIS A 784 -34.53 -11.46 20.90
C HIS A 784 -34.77 -12.10 22.28
N PRO A 785 -35.99 -12.60 22.59
CA PRO A 785 -36.28 -13.23 23.88
C PRO A 785 -35.42 -14.46 24.21
N ASN A 786 -35.10 -15.30 23.21
CA ASN A 786 -34.30 -16.52 23.37
C ASN A 786 -32.78 -16.27 23.33
N MET A 787 -32.34 -15.01 23.37
CA MET A 787 -30.92 -14.67 23.35
C MET A 787 -30.34 -14.76 24.77
N GLU A 788 -29.58 -15.83 25.05
CA GLU A 788 -28.95 -16.04 26.35
C GLU A 788 -27.43 -16.24 26.22
N ILE A 789 -26.68 -15.77 27.23
CA ILE A 789 -25.24 -16.03 27.34
C ILE A 789 -25.04 -17.30 28.18
N THR A 790 -25.15 -18.48 27.56
CA THR A 790 -24.86 -19.75 28.23
C THR A 790 -23.40 -20.17 28.06
N SER A 791 -22.76 -20.69 29.11
CA SER A 791 -21.37 -21.15 29.08
C SER A 791 -21.12 -22.35 28.16
N ARG A 792 -22.16 -23.10 27.78
CA ARG A 792 -22.06 -24.25 26.86
C ARG A 792 -21.88 -23.85 25.39
N GLN A 793 -22.36 -22.67 24.99
CA GLN A 793 -22.37 -22.22 23.60
C GLN A 793 -21.24 -21.23 23.26
N THR A 794 -20.62 -20.62 24.28
CA THR A 794 -19.61 -19.56 24.15
C THR A 794 -18.16 -20.05 24.07
N TYR A 795 -17.94 -21.36 24.21
CA TYR A 795 -16.62 -21.98 24.21
C TYR A 795 -16.56 -23.11 23.20
N TRP A 796 -15.58 -23.04 22.29
CA TRP A 796 -15.28 -24.13 21.37
C TRP A 796 -14.49 -25.22 22.09
N LYS A 797 -14.94 -26.48 22.03
CA LYS A 797 -14.17 -27.60 22.61
C LYS A 797 -13.17 -28.11 21.58
N LYS A 798 -11.92 -28.39 22.00
CA LYS A 798 -10.94 -29.07 21.14
C LYS A 798 -11.46 -30.48 20.93
N LEU A 799 -11.80 -30.78 19.68
CA LEU A 799 -12.24 -32.10 19.27
C LEU A 799 -11.02 -33.00 19.12
N GLU A 800 -11.18 -34.28 19.47
CA GLU A 800 -10.12 -35.30 19.33
C GLU A 800 -9.91 -35.72 17.87
N SER A 801 -10.93 -35.56 17.03
CA SER A 801 -10.93 -35.92 15.60
C SER A 801 -11.41 -34.77 14.71
N THR A 802 -10.85 -34.65 13.49
CA THR A 802 -11.32 -33.70 12.47
C THR A 802 -12.78 -33.97 12.11
N MET A 803 -13.60 -32.92 12.07
CA MET A 803 -15.01 -33.04 11.71
C MET A 803 -15.21 -33.11 10.20
N VAL A 804 -16.21 -33.88 9.77
CA VAL A 804 -16.65 -33.96 8.37
C VAL A 804 -17.98 -33.23 8.25
N ILE A 805 -17.98 -32.14 7.50
CA ILE A 805 -19.15 -31.31 7.21
C ILE A 805 -19.64 -31.71 5.82
N GLY A 806 -20.89 -32.13 5.73
CA GLY A 806 -21.53 -32.48 4.48
C GLY A 806 -22.01 -31.23 3.76
N HIS A 807 -21.43 -30.95 2.61
CA HIS A 807 -21.98 -30.01 1.64
C HIS A 807 -23.11 -30.73 0.88
N ARG A 808 -24.22 -30.03 0.57
CA ARG A 808 -25.40 -30.50 -0.19
C ARG A 808 -25.26 -31.89 -0.89
N GLY A 809 -25.86 -32.94 -0.31
CA GLY A 809 -26.04 -34.24 -0.97
C GLY A 809 -24.75 -34.92 -1.47
N LEU A 810 -24.76 -35.48 -2.68
CA LEU A 810 -23.61 -36.11 -3.35
C LEU A 810 -22.68 -35.08 -4.04
N GLY A 811 -22.82 -33.79 -3.73
CA GLY A 811 -22.07 -32.70 -4.35
C GLY A 811 -22.78 -31.98 -5.50
N LYS A 812 -22.02 -31.14 -6.20
CA LYS A 812 -22.46 -30.41 -7.40
C LYS A 812 -22.94 -31.40 -8.46
N ASN A 813 -24.14 -31.16 -8.98
CA ASN A 813 -24.72 -31.93 -10.06
C ASN A 813 -23.94 -31.66 -11.35
N LEU A 814 -23.50 -32.74 -12.00
CA LEU A 814 -22.71 -32.70 -13.22
C LEU A 814 -23.41 -33.55 -14.28
N THR A 815 -23.47 -33.04 -15.51
CA THR A 815 -24.03 -33.79 -16.64
C THR A 815 -23.23 -35.03 -17.02
N SER A 816 -21.97 -35.13 -16.57
CA SER A 816 -21.07 -36.26 -16.84
C SER A 816 -21.32 -37.49 -15.97
N ASN A 817 -22.12 -37.37 -14.90
CA ASN A 817 -22.36 -38.49 -13.99
C ASN A 817 -23.34 -39.51 -14.58
N ARG A 818 -22.95 -40.80 -14.54
CA ARG A 818 -23.72 -41.92 -15.11
C ARG A 818 -24.92 -42.35 -14.26
N SER A 819 -25.03 -41.84 -13.03
CA SER A 819 -26.09 -42.16 -12.06
C SER A 819 -27.03 -40.97 -11.86
N LEU A 820 -28.32 -41.24 -11.69
CA LEU A 820 -29.34 -40.23 -11.36
C LEU A 820 -28.96 -39.51 -10.05
N GLN A 821 -28.79 -38.18 -10.10
CA GLN A 821 -28.44 -37.38 -8.92
C GLN A 821 -29.67 -36.70 -8.31
N LEU A 822 -29.61 -36.43 -7.00
CA LEU A 822 -30.62 -35.65 -6.29
C LEU A 822 -30.51 -34.18 -6.67
N GLY A 823 -31.65 -33.47 -6.78
CA GLY A 823 -31.63 -32.03 -7.00
C GLY A 823 -30.91 -31.28 -5.87
N GLU A 824 -30.05 -30.33 -6.23
CA GLU A 824 -29.38 -29.42 -5.30
C GLU A 824 -30.39 -28.47 -4.64
N ASN A 825 -30.05 -27.95 -3.45
CA ASN A 825 -30.90 -27.02 -2.68
C ASN A 825 -32.27 -27.59 -2.29
N THR A 826 -32.43 -28.92 -2.33
CA THR A 826 -33.67 -29.60 -1.96
C THR A 826 -33.53 -30.30 -0.61
N LEU A 827 -34.64 -30.40 0.13
CA LEU A 827 -34.68 -31.07 1.42
C LEU A 827 -34.14 -32.53 1.37
N PRO A 828 -34.47 -33.37 0.36
CA PRO A 828 -33.91 -34.72 0.25
C PRO A 828 -32.39 -34.77 0.16
N SER A 829 -31.76 -33.77 -0.48
CA SER A 829 -30.31 -33.68 -0.62
C SER A 829 -29.62 -33.51 0.74
N PHE A 830 -30.17 -32.65 1.60
CA PHE A 830 -29.64 -32.42 2.94
C PHE A 830 -29.90 -33.60 3.89
N ILE A 831 -31.06 -34.26 3.78
CA ILE A 831 -31.37 -35.48 4.53
C ILE A 831 -30.40 -36.60 4.14
N ALA A 832 -30.07 -36.74 2.86
CA ALA A 832 -29.10 -37.72 2.39
C ALA A 832 -27.71 -37.46 3.01
N ALA A 833 -27.22 -36.22 3.00
CA ALA A 833 -25.94 -35.87 3.62
C ALA A 833 -25.90 -36.19 5.13
N ALA A 834 -26.98 -35.88 5.86
CA ALA A 834 -27.11 -36.22 7.27
C ALA A 834 -27.09 -37.73 7.51
N ASN A 835 -27.85 -38.51 6.72
CA ASN A 835 -27.90 -39.97 6.82
C ASN A 835 -26.58 -40.66 6.47
N LEU A 836 -25.75 -40.06 5.61
CA LEU A 836 -24.41 -40.55 5.28
C LEU A 836 -23.38 -40.29 6.40
N GLY A 837 -23.81 -39.63 7.49
CA GLY A 837 -23.03 -39.45 8.71
C GLY A 837 -22.28 -38.13 8.80
N ALA A 838 -22.74 -37.09 8.11
CA ALA A 838 -22.26 -35.73 8.31
C ALA A 838 -22.65 -35.23 9.71
N GLN A 839 -21.70 -34.65 10.45
CA GLN A 839 -21.99 -34.06 11.77
C GLN A 839 -22.70 -32.71 11.64
N TYR A 840 -22.30 -31.94 10.62
CA TYR A 840 -22.94 -30.72 10.21
C TYR A 840 -23.34 -30.80 8.74
N VAL A 841 -24.45 -30.16 8.39
CA VAL A 841 -24.83 -29.92 7.01
C VAL A 841 -24.67 -28.43 6.73
N GLU A 842 -24.00 -28.11 5.63
CA GLU A 842 -23.80 -26.74 5.16
C GLU A 842 -24.80 -26.39 4.05
N PHE A 843 -25.32 -25.17 4.11
CA PHE A 843 -26.22 -24.61 3.10
C PHE A 843 -26.21 -23.09 3.09
N ASP A 844 -26.46 -22.53 1.90
CA ASP A 844 -26.55 -21.09 1.66
C ASP A 844 -27.94 -20.54 1.96
N VAL A 845 -28.01 -19.47 2.75
CA VAL A 845 -29.23 -18.72 3.04
C VAL A 845 -29.23 -17.38 2.32
N GLN A 846 -30.29 -17.12 1.57
CA GLN A 846 -30.60 -15.83 0.94
C GLN A 846 -32.01 -15.37 1.35
N LEU A 847 -32.32 -14.09 1.11
CA LEU A 847 -33.66 -13.54 1.32
C LEU A 847 -34.38 -13.32 0.00
N THR A 848 -35.66 -13.73 -0.04
CA THR A 848 -36.59 -13.36 -1.10
C THR A 848 -37.01 -11.89 -0.99
N LYS A 849 -37.73 -11.38 -2.00
CA LYS A 849 -38.31 -10.03 -2.01
C LYS A 849 -39.17 -9.75 -0.78
N ASP A 850 -39.85 -10.76 -0.26
CA ASP A 850 -40.73 -10.68 0.91
C ASP A 850 -39.96 -10.87 2.24
N HIS A 851 -38.63 -10.87 2.20
CA HIS A 851 -37.74 -11.06 3.34
C HIS A 851 -37.94 -12.41 4.04
N VAL A 852 -38.15 -13.47 3.26
CA VAL A 852 -38.20 -14.84 3.77
C VAL A 852 -36.88 -15.56 3.49
N PRO A 853 -36.22 -16.14 4.51
CA PRO A 853 -35.01 -16.93 4.33
C PRO A 853 -35.26 -18.22 3.54
N VAL A 854 -34.60 -18.34 2.38
CA VAL A 854 -34.66 -19.48 1.47
C VAL A 854 -33.27 -20.07 1.26
N ILE A 855 -33.23 -21.35 0.87
CA ILE A 855 -31.99 -22.10 0.67
C ILE A 855 -31.64 -22.13 -0.81
N TYR A 856 -30.60 -21.41 -1.19
CA TYR A 856 -30.18 -21.34 -2.59
C TYR A 856 -28.74 -20.82 -2.72
N HIS A 857 -27.90 -21.54 -3.46
CA HIS A 857 -26.46 -21.27 -3.53
C HIS A 857 -26.03 -20.36 -4.68
N ASP A 858 -26.84 -20.14 -5.71
CA ASP A 858 -26.50 -19.22 -6.80
C ASP A 858 -27.19 -17.87 -6.53
N PHE A 859 -26.62 -16.74 -6.98
CA PHE A 859 -27.33 -15.47 -6.85
C PHE A 859 -28.51 -15.33 -7.82
N LEU A 860 -28.38 -15.99 -8.99
CA LEU A 860 -29.37 -16.00 -10.07
C LEU A 860 -30.09 -17.34 -10.13
N VAL A 861 -31.41 -17.25 -10.18
CA VAL A 861 -32.31 -18.39 -10.38
C VAL A 861 -32.58 -18.52 -11.87
N SER A 862 -31.85 -19.42 -12.56
CA SER A 862 -31.92 -19.59 -14.01
C SER A 862 -32.79 -20.78 -14.45
N GLU A 863 -33.30 -21.61 -13.53
CA GLU A 863 -34.08 -22.82 -13.81
C GLU A 863 -35.42 -22.55 -14.54
N THR A 864 -35.87 -21.30 -14.55
CA THR A 864 -37.06 -20.85 -15.30
C THR A 864 -36.77 -20.49 -16.77
N GLY A 865 -35.50 -20.55 -17.19
CA GLY A 865 -35.01 -20.05 -18.48
C GLY A 865 -34.89 -18.52 -18.54
N ILE A 866 -34.91 -17.83 -17.39
CA ILE A 866 -34.67 -16.40 -17.23
C ILE A 866 -33.75 -16.23 -16.02
N ASP A 867 -32.74 -15.38 -16.12
CA ASP A 867 -31.86 -15.05 -15.01
C ASP A 867 -32.53 -14.02 -14.08
N ALA A 868 -33.01 -14.47 -12.91
CA ALA A 868 -33.64 -13.61 -11.92
C ALA A 868 -32.92 -13.68 -10.56
N PRO A 869 -32.49 -12.56 -9.96
CA PRO A 869 -31.89 -12.59 -8.63
C PRO A 869 -32.87 -13.04 -7.55
N VAL A 870 -32.43 -13.85 -6.57
CA VAL A 870 -33.31 -14.39 -5.51
C VAL A 870 -34.08 -13.28 -4.77
N HIS A 871 -33.41 -12.15 -4.48
CA HIS A 871 -34.00 -11.02 -3.76
C HIS A 871 -35.05 -10.21 -4.56
N THR A 872 -35.30 -10.59 -5.82
CA THR A 872 -36.35 -10.00 -6.68
C THR A 872 -37.61 -10.88 -6.76
N LEU A 873 -37.50 -12.16 -6.42
CA LEU A 873 -38.59 -13.13 -6.45
C LEU A 873 -39.35 -13.14 -5.12
N THR A 874 -40.68 -13.27 -5.17
CA THR A 874 -41.48 -13.56 -3.97
C THR A 874 -41.27 -14.99 -3.51
N LEU A 875 -41.59 -15.30 -2.25
CA LEU A 875 -41.51 -16.69 -1.76
C LEU A 875 -42.36 -17.65 -2.61
N GLU A 876 -43.59 -17.24 -2.94
CA GLU A 876 -44.49 -18.05 -3.74
C GLU A 876 -43.92 -18.33 -5.14
N GLN A 877 -43.30 -17.32 -5.76
CA GLN A 877 -42.63 -17.49 -7.04
C GLN A 877 -41.45 -18.46 -6.92
N PHE A 878 -40.63 -18.32 -5.88
CA PHE A 878 -39.45 -19.16 -5.65
C PHE A 878 -39.83 -20.64 -5.44
N LEU A 879 -40.82 -20.94 -4.62
CA LEU A 879 -41.22 -22.33 -4.35
C LEU A 879 -41.87 -23.03 -5.57
N HIS A 880 -42.53 -22.28 -6.45
CA HIS A 880 -43.23 -22.83 -7.62
C HIS A 880 -42.38 -22.91 -8.89
N ILE A 881 -41.08 -22.63 -8.82
CA ILE A 881 -40.17 -22.80 -9.98
C ILE A 881 -40.17 -24.24 -10.49
N ASN A 882 -40.26 -25.22 -9.58
CA ASN A 882 -40.34 -26.65 -9.89
C ASN A 882 -41.62 -27.26 -9.28
N PRO A 883 -42.79 -27.18 -9.96
CA PRO A 883 -44.02 -27.70 -9.40
C PRO A 883 -44.03 -29.24 -9.40
N ASP A 884 -44.18 -29.84 -8.23
CA ASP A 884 -44.52 -31.25 -8.06
C ASP A 884 -45.88 -31.54 -8.70
N LYS A 885 -45.90 -32.23 -9.84
CA LYS A 885 -47.14 -32.55 -10.56
C LYS A 885 -48.03 -33.62 -9.89
N ASN A 886 -47.89 -33.87 -8.58
CA ASN A 886 -48.61 -34.93 -7.86
C ASN A 886 -49.47 -34.47 -6.68
N ARG A 887 -49.95 -33.23 -6.68
CA ARG A 887 -51.06 -32.80 -5.82
C ARG A 887 -52.10 -32.04 -6.62
N ASP A 888 -52.89 -32.77 -7.43
CA ASP A 888 -54.32 -32.47 -7.69
C ASP A 888 -54.95 -33.48 -8.66
N SER A 889 -54.90 -34.76 -8.30
CA SER A 889 -55.72 -35.80 -8.93
C SER A 889 -56.77 -36.36 -7.98
N LYS A 890 -57.42 -35.51 -7.16
CA LYS A 890 -58.67 -35.89 -6.47
C LYS A 890 -59.59 -34.69 -6.29
N GLN A 891 -60.79 -34.84 -6.86
CA GLN A 891 -61.99 -33.99 -6.77
C GLN A 891 -62.17 -32.89 -7.83
N GLN A 892 -62.64 -33.29 -9.01
CA GLN A 892 -63.99 -32.90 -9.43
C GLN A 892 -64.45 -33.78 -10.60
N SER A 893 -65.25 -34.79 -10.27
CA SER A 893 -66.15 -35.42 -11.21
C SER A 893 -67.19 -34.39 -11.67
N ARG A 894 -66.93 -33.67 -12.76
CA ARG A 894 -67.96 -32.95 -13.49
C ARG A 894 -68.18 -33.60 -14.84
N LYS A 895 -69.32 -34.29 -14.91
CA LYS A 895 -69.92 -34.94 -16.07
C LYS A 895 -69.80 -34.06 -17.32
N LYS A 896 -69.29 -34.65 -18.40
CA LYS A 896 -69.55 -34.16 -19.76
C LYS A 896 -71.04 -34.34 -20.07
N PRO A 897 -71.75 -33.34 -20.60
CA PRO A 897 -72.90 -33.59 -21.45
C PRO A 897 -72.44 -33.66 -22.92
N VAL A 898 -72.94 -34.68 -23.59
CA VAL A 898 -72.87 -34.92 -25.04
C VAL A 898 -73.69 -33.84 -25.76
N PRO A 899 -73.28 -33.37 -26.96
CA PRO A 899 -74.03 -32.37 -27.73
C PRO A 899 -75.15 -33.03 -28.54
N THR A 900 -76.34 -32.44 -28.54
CA THR A 900 -77.42 -32.72 -29.50
C THR A 900 -77.97 -31.39 -30.03
N GLY A 901 -78.22 -31.34 -31.35
CA GLY A 901 -78.52 -30.15 -32.19
C GLY A 901 -79.73 -29.29 -31.77
N GLU A 902 -80.07 -28.17 -32.41
CA GLU A 902 -80.01 -27.74 -33.83
C GLU A 902 -80.13 -26.18 -33.90
N PRO A 903 -80.12 -25.53 -35.09
CA PRO A 903 -79.72 -24.12 -35.26
C PRO A 903 -80.89 -23.11 -35.24
N GLY A 904 -80.61 -21.86 -34.88
CA GLY A 904 -81.59 -20.77 -34.96
C GLY A 904 -80.97 -19.38 -34.88
N ASP A 905 -81.22 -18.59 -35.93
CA ASP A 905 -80.86 -17.19 -36.15
C ASP A 905 -81.18 -16.24 -34.99
N PHE A 906 -80.38 -15.16 -34.83
CA PHE A 906 -80.80 -13.78 -35.15
C PHE A 906 -79.75 -12.74 -34.71
N ARG A 907 -79.57 -11.76 -35.61
CA ARG A 907 -78.70 -10.58 -35.53
C ARG A 907 -79.05 -9.64 -34.37
N ALA A 908 -78.04 -8.99 -33.79
CA ALA A 908 -78.16 -7.58 -33.37
C ALA A 908 -76.80 -6.86 -33.43
N ARG A 909 -76.80 -5.75 -34.17
CA ARG A 909 -75.72 -4.77 -34.28
C ARG A 909 -75.70 -3.87 -33.05
N SER A 910 -74.52 -3.48 -32.56
CA SER A 910 -74.28 -2.11 -32.13
C SER A 910 -72.79 -1.75 -32.19
N ASN A 911 -72.49 -0.78 -33.05
CA ASN A 911 -71.22 -0.06 -33.14
C ASN A 911 -70.97 0.76 -31.87
N SER A 912 -69.75 0.73 -31.33
CA SER A 912 -69.02 1.95 -30.98
C SER A 912 -67.52 1.65 -30.80
N LEU A 913 -66.72 2.56 -31.33
CA LEU A 913 -65.27 2.46 -31.48
C LEU A 913 -64.53 2.62 -30.14
N ALA A 914 -63.56 1.73 -29.88
CA ALA A 914 -62.40 2.00 -29.04
C ALA A 914 -61.21 1.17 -29.58
N PRO A 915 -59.97 1.70 -29.53
CA PRO A 915 -58.90 1.29 -30.43
C PRO A 915 -58.31 -0.07 -30.05
N LYS A 916 -57.90 -0.82 -31.08
CA LYS A 916 -57.02 -1.99 -30.96
C LYS A 916 -55.81 -1.62 -30.11
N ARG A 917 -55.79 -2.10 -28.86
CA ARG A 917 -54.55 -2.30 -28.12
C ARG A 917 -54.10 -3.73 -28.38
N SER A 918 -52.82 -3.83 -28.69
CA SER A 918 -52.05 -5.01 -29.12
C SER A 918 -52.47 -6.32 -28.44
N GLN A 919 -52.55 -7.36 -29.26
CA GLN A 919 -52.59 -8.76 -28.83
C GLN A 919 -51.52 -9.00 -27.77
N SER A 920 -51.91 -9.22 -26.52
CA SER A 920 -51.06 -9.95 -25.59
C SER A 920 -51.06 -11.39 -26.06
N MET A 921 -49.92 -11.81 -26.63
CA MET A 921 -49.57 -13.19 -26.90
C MET A 921 -49.56 -13.95 -25.57
N GLY A 922 -50.73 -14.37 -25.09
CA GLY A 922 -50.84 -15.46 -24.15
C GLY A 922 -50.49 -16.74 -24.89
N PHE A 923 -49.19 -16.99 -25.04
CA PHE A 923 -48.68 -18.16 -25.74
C PHE A 923 -48.86 -19.38 -24.84
N ALA A 924 -49.85 -20.20 -25.18
CA ALA A 924 -50.05 -21.51 -24.60
C ALA A 924 -49.10 -22.50 -25.29
N GLY A 925 -47.94 -22.75 -24.68
CA GLY A 925 -46.97 -23.76 -25.11
C GLY A 925 -46.13 -24.20 -23.90
N SER A 926 -46.36 -25.41 -23.41
CA SER A 926 -45.60 -25.99 -22.28
C SER A 926 -45.02 -27.33 -22.74
N GLY A 927 -44.08 -27.26 -23.68
CA GLY A 927 -43.24 -28.39 -24.10
C GLY A 927 -41.86 -28.32 -23.43
N PRO A 928 -41.19 -29.47 -23.17
CA PRO A 928 -39.80 -29.52 -22.70
C PRO A 928 -38.83 -28.76 -23.63
N ASP A 929 -39.04 -28.89 -24.95
CA ASP A 929 -38.18 -28.33 -25.99
C ASP A 929 -38.09 -26.78 -25.94
N GLU A 930 -39.15 -26.09 -25.50
CA GLU A 930 -39.16 -24.62 -25.40
C GLU A 930 -38.41 -24.11 -24.16
N LEU A 931 -38.44 -24.88 -23.07
CA LEU A 931 -37.63 -24.57 -21.88
C LEU A 931 -36.15 -24.79 -22.20
N ASP A 932 -35.80 -25.88 -22.86
CA ASP A 932 -34.41 -26.16 -23.26
C ASP A 932 -33.86 -25.07 -24.20
N GLU A 933 -34.67 -24.53 -25.12
CA GLU A 933 -34.28 -23.37 -25.93
C GLU A 933 -34.10 -22.10 -25.10
N ARG A 934 -34.99 -21.82 -24.13
CA ARG A 934 -34.84 -20.66 -23.23
C ARG A 934 -33.63 -20.78 -22.33
N MET A 935 -33.34 -21.99 -21.83
CA MET A 935 -32.17 -22.28 -21.01
C MET A 935 -30.86 -21.95 -21.73
N LYS A 936 -30.75 -22.19 -23.06
CA LYS A 936 -29.57 -21.79 -23.85
C LYS A 936 -29.23 -20.30 -23.77
N HIS A 937 -30.20 -19.46 -23.45
CA HIS A 937 -30.02 -18.02 -23.35
C HIS A 937 -29.66 -17.53 -21.95
N THR A 938 -29.79 -18.37 -20.92
CA THR A 938 -29.36 -18.06 -19.54
C THR A 938 -27.85 -17.98 -19.43
N LYS A 939 -27.37 -17.18 -18.49
CA LYS A 939 -25.94 -16.98 -18.24
C LYS A 939 -25.25 -18.27 -17.80
N ASP A 940 -25.81 -18.97 -16.82
CA ASP A 940 -25.27 -20.25 -16.33
C ASP A 940 -25.05 -21.26 -17.45
N PHE A 941 -25.99 -21.36 -18.39
CA PHE A 941 -25.87 -22.28 -19.52
C PHE A 941 -24.83 -21.81 -20.55
N LYS A 942 -24.70 -20.49 -20.78
CA LYS A 942 -23.65 -19.96 -21.66
C LYS A 942 -22.25 -20.19 -21.11
N ASP A 943 -22.08 -20.05 -19.80
CA ASP A 943 -20.78 -20.16 -19.14
C ASP A 943 -20.40 -21.64 -18.92
N LYS A 944 -21.31 -22.45 -18.37
CA LYS A 944 -21.04 -23.84 -17.95
C LYS A 944 -21.50 -24.88 -18.97
N GLY A 945 -22.34 -24.52 -19.93
CA GLY A 945 -22.97 -25.45 -20.89
C GLY A 945 -24.11 -26.30 -20.30
N PHE A 946 -24.41 -26.15 -19.01
CA PHE A 946 -25.50 -26.84 -18.32
C PHE A 946 -25.91 -26.08 -17.06
N LYS A 947 -27.15 -26.29 -16.59
CA LYS A 947 -27.62 -25.86 -15.26
C LYS A 947 -28.02 -27.08 -14.43
N GLY A 948 -27.54 -27.15 -13.19
CA GLY A 948 -27.98 -28.17 -12.23
C GLY A 948 -29.49 -28.07 -11.99
N ASN A 949 -30.14 -29.19 -11.67
CA ASN A 949 -31.60 -29.27 -11.41
C ASN A 949 -32.53 -29.05 -12.63
N THR A 950 -31.97 -28.90 -13.84
CA THR A 950 -32.77 -28.86 -15.07
C THR A 950 -33.67 -30.10 -15.20
N ARG A 951 -34.89 -29.88 -15.68
CA ARG A 951 -35.93 -30.91 -15.78
C ARG A 951 -35.49 -32.07 -16.68
N GLY A 952 -35.67 -33.30 -16.21
CA GLY A 952 -35.35 -34.52 -16.94
C GLY A 952 -33.98 -35.14 -16.63
N ASN A 953 -33.05 -34.39 -16.05
CA ASN A 953 -31.69 -34.87 -15.75
C ASN A 953 -31.47 -35.28 -14.28
N PHE A 954 -32.32 -34.80 -13.36
CA PHE A 954 -32.15 -34.97 -11.91
C PHE A 954 -33.46 -35.31 -11.19
N ILE A 955 -33.39 -35.90 -9.99
CA ILE A 955 -34.56 -36.10 -9.12
C ILE A 955 -35.03 -34.72 -8.63
N GLN A 956 -36.21 -34.30 -9.08
CA GLN A 956 -36.78 -33.01 -8.72
C GLN A 956 -37.49 -33.07 -7.36
N ALA A 957 -37.32 -32.01 -6.58
CA ALA A 957 -38.08 -31.69 -5.40
C ALA A 957 -38.18 -30.16 -5.30
N PRO A 958 -39.20 -29.60 -4.61
CA PRO A 958 -39.29 -28.16 -4.40
C PRO A 958 -38.06 -27.66 -3.62
N PHE A 959 -37.66 -26.41 -3.91
CA PHE A 959 -36.63 -25.73 -3.14
C PHE A 959 -37.07 -25.56 -1.69
N ALA A 960 -36.10 -25.57 -0.78
CA ALA A 960 -36.38 -25.53 0.65
C ALA A 960 -36.30 -24.11 1.23
N THR A 961 -37.10 -23.86 2.27
CA THR A 961 -36.95 -22.71 3.15
C THR A 961 -36.10 -23.06 4.37
N LEU A 962 -35.53 -22.05 5.05
CA LEU A 962 -34.80 -22.26 6.30
C LEU A 962 -35.70 -22.90 7.38
N GLU A 963 -36.97 -22.51 7.42
CA GLU A 963 -37.96 -23.03 8.38
C GLU A 963 -38.25 -24.53 8.18
N GLU A 964 -38.32 -24.98 6.93
CA GLU A 964 -38.51 -26.40 6.60
C GLU A 964 -37.29 -27.24 7.02
N LEU A 965 -36.06 -26.75 6.79
CA LEU A 965 -34.86 -27.45 7.22
C LEU A 965 -34.82 -27.69 8.74
N PHE A 966 -35.18 -26.67 9.54
CA PHE A 966 -35.22 -26.81 11.00
C PHE A 966 -36.24 -27.84 11.49
N ARG A 967 -37.36 -28.00 10.78
CA ARG A 967 -38.44 -28.93 11.14
C ARG A 967 -38.18 -30.37 10.72
N GLU A 968 -37.62 -30.56 9.52
CA GLU A 968 -37.55 -31.87 8.87
C GLU A 968 -36.21 -32.59 9.11
N LEU A 969 -35.09 -31.87 9.33
CA LEU A 969 -33.81 -32.51 9.64
C LEU A 969 -33.73 -32.95 11.10
N PRO A 970 -33.07 -34.10 11.40
CA PRO A 970 -32.86 -34.55 12.78
C PRO A 970 -32.19 -33.50 13.67
N GLN A 971 -32.62 -33.37 14.93
CA GLN A 971 -32.09 -32.37 15.86
C GLN A 971 -30.61 -32.60 16.22
N GLU A 972 -30.13 -33.84 16.11
CA GLU A 972 -28.72 -34.22 16.33
C GLU A 972 -27.77 -33.68 15.26
N THR A 973 -28.27 -33.38 14.05
CA THR A 973 -27.45 -32.86 12.95
C THR A 973 -27.27 -31.35 13.11
N GLY A 974 -26.02 -30.89 13.23
CA GLY A 974 -25.69 -29.48 13.32
C GLY A 974 -25.85 -28.73 12.00
N PHE A 975 -26.05 -27.42 12.05
CA PHE A 975 -26.15 -26.56 10.87
C PHE A 975 -24.95 -25.62 10.74
N ASN A 976 -24.32 -25.62 9.58
CA ASN A 976 -23.44 -24.53 9.14
C ASN A 976 -24.24 -23.66 8.17
N ILE A 977 -24.70 -22.51 8.66
CA ILE A 977 -25.54 -21.58 7.90
C ILE A 977 -24.62 -20.56 7.23
N GLU A 978 -24.43 -20.72 5.92
CA GLU A 978 -23.70 -19.75 5.11
C GLU A 978 -24.63 -18.58 4.77
N MET A 979 -24.26 -17.39 5.23
CA MET A 979 -24.97 -16.14 4.95
C MET A 979 -24.51 -15.60 3.61
N LYS A 980 -25.25 -15.97 2.55
CA LYS A 980 -24.92 -15.58 1.18
C LYS A 980 -25.44 -14.19 0.88
N TYR A 981 -24.54 -13.22 0.81
CA TYR A 981 -24.85 -11.82 0.55
C TYR A 981 -23.91 -11.26 -0.53
N PRO A 982 -24.44 -10.66 -1.61
CA PRO A 982 -23.63 -10.27 -2.76
C PRO A 982 -22.68 -9.13 -2.43
N MET A 983 -21.43 -9.27 -2.85
CA MET A 983 -20.46 -8.18 -2.93
C MET A 983 -20.60 -7.41 -4.26
N LEU A 984 -20.07 -6.19 -4.33
CA LEU A 984 -20.20 -5.34 -5.51
C LEU A 984 -19.68 -6.00 -6.78
N HIS A 985 -18.50 -6.63 -6.71
CA HIS A 985 -17.89 -7.29 -7.88
C HIS A 985 -18.67 -8.52 -8.33
N GLU A 986 -19.25 -9.30 -7.40
CA GLU A 986 -20.08 -10.46 -7.73
C GLU A 986 -21.38 -10.00 -8.42
N SER A 987 -21.99 -8.90 -7.95
CA SER A 987 -23.14 -8.30 -8.63
C SER A 987 -22.79 -7.84 -10.05
N GLU A 988 -21.64 -7.20 -10.26
CA GLU A 988 -21.17 -6.79 -11.58
C GLU A 988 -20.88 -8.00 -12.48
N GLU A 989 -20.19 -9.01 -11.96
CA GLU A 989 -19.87 -10.26 -12.65
C GLU A 989 -21.13 -11.00 -13.08
N HIS A 990 -22.15 -11.05 -12.22
CA HIS A 990 -23.43 -11.69 -12.51
C HIS A 990 -24.44 -10.79 -13.23
N GLU A 991 -24.06 -9.56 -13.64
CA GLU A 991 -24.97 -8.58 -14.29
C GLU A 991 -26.25 -8.30 -13.49
N MET A 992 -26.11 -8.34 -12.16
CA MET A 992 -27.18 -8.01 -11.22
C MET A 992 -27.21 -6.51 -10.94
N ASP A 993 -28.34 -6.06 -10.42
CA ASP A 993 -28.45 -4.69 -9.91
C ASP A 993 -27.43 -4.44 -8.78
N THR A 994 -26.89 -3.22 -8.72
CA THR A 994 -25.89 -2.80 -7.71
C THR A 994 -26.50 -2.48 -6.34
N TYR A 995 -27.72 -2.93 -6.07
CA TYR A 995 -28.40 -2.79 -4.79
C TYR A 995 -28.76 -4.15 -4.21
N ALA A 996 -28.75 -4.26 -2.89
CA ALA A 996 -29.13 -5.47 -2.16
C ALA A 996 -30.06 -5.13 -0.99
N VAL A 997 -30.58 -6.16 -0.32
CA VAL A 997 -31.36 -6.00 0.92
C VAL A 997 -30.49 -5.31 1.98
N GLU A 998 -31.05 -4.40 2.76
CA GLU A 998 -30.26 -3.70 3.79
C GLU A 998 -29.60 -4.70 4.77
N LEU A 999 -28.28 -4.60 4.95
CA LEU A 999 -27.42 -5.54 5.68
C LEU A 999 -27.90 -5.85 7.12
N ASN A 1000 -28.31 -4.85 7.89
CA ASN A 1000 -28.80 -5.09 9.26
C ASN A 1000 -30.14 -5.84 9.20
N SER A 1001 -31.06 -5.43 8.33
CA SER A 1001 -32.34 -6.11 8.10
C SER A 1001 -32.14 -7.55 7.64
N PHE A 1002 -31.14 -7.82 6.79
CA PHE A 1002 -30.79 -9.16 6.35
C PHE A 1002 -30.38 -10.05 7.54
N CYS A 1003 -29.42 -9.57 8.34
CA CYS A 1003 -28.95 -10.28 9.53
C CYS A 1003 -30.06 -10.49 10.56
N ASP A 1004 -30.85 -9.45 10.85
CA ASP A 1004 -31.90 -9.49 11.88
C ASP A 1004 -33.01 -10.48 11.51
N THR A 1005 -33.38 -10.56 10.22
CA THR A 1005 -34.40 -11.49 9.72
C THR A 1005 -33.96 -12.95 9.88
N VAL A 1006 -32.72 -13.26 9.49
CA VAL A 1006 -32.18 -14.62 9.62
C VAL A 1006 -31.97 -14.98 11.09
N LEU A 1007 -31.40 -14.07 11.88
CA LEU A 1007 -31.19 -14.28 13.32
C LEU A 1007 -32.51 -14.53 14.06
N SER A 1008 -33.56 -13.76 13.79
CA SER A 1008 -34.88 -13.99 14.38
C SER A 1008 -35.36 -15.41 14.12
N LYS A 1009 -35.34 -15.84 12.85
CA LYS A 1009 -35.76 -17.19 12.47
C LYS A 1009 -34.92 -18.30 13.11
N VAL A 1010 -33.61 -18.09 13.21
CA VAL A 1010 -32.71 -19.04 13.87
C VAL A 1010 -33.02 -19.14 15.36
N TYR A 1011 -33.17 -18.02 16.08
CA TYR A 1011 -33.49 -18.06 17.51
C TYR A 1011 -34.90 -18.59 17.82
N ASP A 1012 -35.84 -18.46 16.89
CA ASP A 1012 -37.18 -19.03 17.01
C ASP A 1012 -37.18 -20.57 16.87
N LEU A 1013 -36.30 -21.12 16.04
CA LEU A 1013 -36.37 -22.53 15.59
C LEU A 1013 -35.18 -23.41 16.01
N ALA A 1014 -34.07 -22.83 16.49
CA ALA A 1014 -32.84 -23.56 16.78
C ALA A 1014 -33.00 -24.67 17.83
N GLY A 1015 -33.80 -24.45 18.89
CA GLY A 1015 -33.92 -25.39 20.01
C GLY A 1015 -32.55 -25.71 20.63
N GLU A 1016 -32.22 -26.99 20.77
CA GLU A 1016 -30.91 -27.46 21.27
C GLU A 1016 -29.90 -27.78 20.15
N ARG A 1017 -30.23 -27.52 18.88
CA ARG A 1017 -29.37 -27.83 17.73
C ARG A 1017 -28.08 -27.00 17.77
N HIS A 1018 -26.96 -27.61 17.39
CA HIS A 1018 -25.70 -26.89 17.21
C HIS A 1018 -25.69 -26.10 15.90
N ILE A 1019 -25.40 -24.80 15.97
CA ILE A 1019 -25.40 -23.89 14.82
C ILE A 1019 -24.05 -23.18 14.72
N ILE A 1020 -23.58 -22.99 13.49
CA ILE A 1020 -22.42 -22.18 13.12
C ILE A 1020 -22.87 -21.23 12.01
N PHE A 1021 -22.49 -19.96 12.10
CA PHE A 1021 -22.65 -19.02 10.98
C PHE A 1021 -21.34 -18.89 10.22
N SER A 1022 -21.47 -18.70 8.92
CA SER A 1022 -20.33 -18.52 8.05
C SER A 1022 -20.67 -17.54 6.91
N SER A 1023 -19.70 -16.77 6.39
CA SER A 1023 -19.93 -15.89 5.23
C SER A 1023 -18.62 -15.48 4.55
N PHE A 1024 -18.65 -15.34 3.21
CA PHE A 1024 -17.58 -14.70 2.43
C PHE A 1024 -17.55 -13.18 2.62
N ASN A 1025 -18.68 -12.57 2.99
CA ASN A 1025 -18.77 -11.12 3.16
C ASN A 1025 -18.26 -10.72 4.57
N PRO A 1026 -17.19 -9.92 4.68
CA PRO A 1026 -16.65 -9.54 5.97
C PRO A 1026 -17.63 -8.68 6.80
N ASP A 1027 -18.45 -7.85 6.15
CA ASP A 1027 -19.41 -6.98 6.85
C ASP A 1027 -20.54 -7.77 7.50
N ILE A 1028 -20.98 -8.88 6.88
CA ILE A 1028 -21.90 -9.84 7.49
C ILE A 1028 -21.27 -10.45 8.75
N CYS A 1029 -20.01 -10.89 8.67
CA CYS A 1029 -19.31 -11.46 9.83
C CYS A 1029 -19.22 -10.47 11.00
N LEU A 1030 -18.93 -9.19 10.70
CA LEU A 1030 -18.93 -8.11 11.69
C LEU A 1030 -20.32 -7.91 12.28
N CYS A 1031 -21.35 -7.75 11.44
CA CYS A 1031 -22.73 -7.57 11.87
C CYS A 1031 -23.18 -8.70 12.82
N LEU A 1032 -22.95 -9.96 12.45
CA LEU A 1032 -23.29 -11.10 13.30
C LEU A 1032 -22.53 -11.07 14.64
N SER A 1033 -21.22 -10.77 14.62
CA SER A 1033 -20.40 -10.77 15.83
C SER A 1033 -20.84 -9.72 16.86
N TYR A 1034 -21.41 -8.62 16.37
CA TYR A 1034 -21.90 -7.52 17.17
C TYR A 1034 -23.40 -7.61 17.48
N LYS A 1035 -24.18 -8.44 16.76
CA LYS A 1035 -25.62 -8.60 17.00
C LYS A 1035 -25.96 -9.75 17.95
N GLN A 1036 -25.11 -10.77 18.05
CA GLN A 1036 -25.42 -11.94 18.87
C GLN A 1036 -24.20 -12.50 19.65
N PRO A 1037 -24.39 -13.05 20.86
CA PRO A 1037 -23.30 -13.56 21.69
C PRO A 1037 -23.10 -15.09 21.68
N SER A 1038 -24.06 -15.90 21.23
CA SER A 1038 -24.08 -17.33 21.53
C SER A 1038 -23.60 -18.23 20.40
N ILE A 1039 -23.72 -17.80 19.15
CA ILE A 1039 -23.47 -18.64 17.97
C ILE A 1039 -22.06 -18.34 17.41
N PRO A 1040 -21.21 -19.36 17.18
CA PRO A 1040 -19.90 -19.16 16.57
C PRO A 1040 -20.00 -18.67 15.12
N ILE A 1041 -19.05 -17.81 14.74
CA ILE A 1041 -18.96 -17.23 13.39
C ILE A 1041 -17.60 -17.59 12.78
N LEU A 1042 -17.63 -18.11 11.56
CA LEU A 1042 -16.47 -18.39 10.72
C LEU A 1042 -16.44 -17.45 9.51
N PHE A 1043 -15.25 -17.00 9.14
CA PHE A 1043 -15.07 -16.18 7.93
C PHE A 1043 -14.63 -17.06 6.76
N LEU A 1044 -15.36 -17.01 5.63
CA LEU A 1044 -14.99 -17.73 4.41
C LEU A 1044 -14.04 -16.89 3.57
N THR A 1045 -13.06 -17.55 2.95
CA THR A 1045 -12.10 -16.90 2.06
C THR A 1045 -11.62 -17.88 0.99
N ASP A 1046 -11.51 -17.41 -0.25
CA ASP A 1046 -10.83 -18.17 -1.31
C ASP A 1046 -9.30 -18.21 -1.11
N ALA A 1047 -8.76 -17.50 -0.11
CA ALA A 1047 -7.35 -17.47 0.22
C ALA A 1047 -6.43 -17.12 -0.98
N GLY A 1048 -6.95 -16.33 -1.93
CA GLY A 1048 -6.26 -15.91 -3.16
C GLY A 1048 -6.34 -16.89 -4.34
N CYS A 1049 -7.21 -17.91 -4.28
CA CYS A 1049 -7.43 -18.82 -5.42
C CYS A 1049 -8.35 -18.21 -6.50
N CYS A 1050 -9.19 -17.25 -6.10
CA CYS A 1050 -10.08 -16.50 -6.97
C CYS A 1050 -9.78 -15.00 -6.83
N GLU A 1051 -10.07 -14.22 -7.87
CA GLU A 1051 -9.98 -12.76 -7.78
C GLU A 1051 -11.08 -12.24 -6.86
N VAL A 1052 -10.68 -11.67 -5.73
CA VAL A 1052 -11.60 -11.02 -4.78
C VAL A 1052 -11.30 -9.54 -4.75
N CYS A 1053 -12.34 -8.70 -4.78
CA CYS A 1053 -12.13 -7.26 -4.79
C CYS A 1053 -11.95 -6.66 -3.39
N ASP A 1054 -12.46 -7.30 -2.33
CA ASP A 1054 -12.29 -6.83 -0.95
C ASP A 1054 -10.91 -7.21 -0.40
N ILE A 1055 -10.13 -6.19 -0.01
CA ILE A 1055 -8.80 -6.35 0.57
C ILE A 1055 -8.76 -7.31 1.78
N ARG A 1056 -9.83 -7.36 2.60
CA ARG A 1056 -9.91 -8.20 3.81
C ARG A 1056 -10.00 -9.70 3.48
N ALA A 1057 -10.46 -10.03 2.27
CA ALA A 1057 -10.63 -11.40 1.77
C ALA A 1057 -9.55 -11.80 0.75
N SER A 1058 -8.66 -10.86 0.37
CA SER A 1058 -7.65 -11.03 -0.69
C SER A 1058 -6.69 -12.19 -0.50
N SER A 1059 -6.38 -12.56 0.75
CA SER A 1059 -5.39 -13.60 1.05
C SER A 1059 -5.67 -14.31 2.36
N LEU A 1060 -5.05 -15.48 2.54
CA LEU A 1060 -5.09 -16.20 3.82
C LEU A 1060 -4.54 -15.36 4.97
N GLN A 1061 -3.48 -14.56 4.73
CA GLN A 1061 -2.91 -13.66 5.73
C GLN A 1061 -3.93 -12.62 6.22
N GLU A 1062 -4.61 -11.94 5.30
CA GLU A 1062 -5.61 -10.93 5.65
C GLU A 1062 -6.82 -11.55 6.33
N ALA A 1063 -7.26 -12.73 5.88
CA ALA A 1063 -8.35 -13.47 6.53
C ALA A 1063 -8.02 -13.86 7.98
N ILE A 1064 -6.79 -14.34 8.26
CA ILE A 1064 -6.32 -14.64 9.62
C ILE A 1064 -6.29 -13.36 10.46
N ARG A 1065 -5.76 -12.26 9.92
CA ARG A 1065 -5.71 -10.95 10.60
C ARG A 1065 -7.12 -10.47 10.96
N PHE A 1066 -8.03 -10.49 9.99
CA PHE A 1066 -9.43 -10.11 10.15
C PHE A 1066 -10.12 -10.94 11.23
N ALA A 1067 -10.08 -12.27 11.12
CA ALA A 1067 -10.75 -13.18 12.07
C ALA A 1067 -10.20 -13.03 13.50
N ARG A 1068 -8.89 -12.87 13.65
CA ARG A 1068 -8.24 -12.67 14.97
C ARG A 1068 -8.61 -11.31 15.57
N ARG A 1069 -8.57 -10.23 14.78
CA ARG A 1069 -8.87 -8.86 15.24
C ARG A 1069 -10.29 -8.74 15.79
N TRP A 1070 -11.25 -9.31 15.07
CA TRP A 1070 -12.67 -9.26 15.43
C TRP A 1070 -13.10 -10.41 16.35
N ASN A 1071 -12.15 -11.27 16.75
CA ASN A 1071 -12.38 -12.41 17.64
C ASN A 1071 -13.49 -13.34 17.14
N LEU A 1072 -13.50 -13.58 15.82
CA LEU A 1072 -14.28 -14.65 15.20
C LEU A 1072 -13.74 -16.00 15.65
N LEU A 1073 -14.52 -17.07 15.53
CA LEU A 1073 -14.08 -18.41 15.95
C LEU A 1073 -12.87 -18.87 15.12
N GLY A 1074 -12.94 -18.71 13.81
CA GLY A 1074 -12.01 -19.27 12.85
C GLY A 1074 -12.25 -18.81 11.41
N ILE A 1075 -11.56 -19.48 10.49
CA ILE A 1075 -11.68 -19.26 9.06
C ILE A 1075 -12.03 -20.58 8.34
N VAL A 1076 -12.71 -20.45 7.22
CA VAL A 1076 -13.00 -21.50 6.26
C VAL A 1076 -12.32 -21.08 4.96
N ALA A 1077 -11.21 -21.73 4.61
CA ALA A 1077 -10.43 -21.35 3.43
C ALA A 1077 -10.51 -22.40 2.32
N ALA A 1078 -10.29 -22.00 1.06
CA ALA A 1078 -10.13 -22.96 -0.02
C ALA A 1078 -9.07 -24.02 0.34
N ALA A 1079 -9.27 -25.27 -0.08
CA ALA A 1079 -8.36 -26.37 0.25
C ALA A 1079 -7.02 -26.28 -0.50
N GLU A 1080 -6.95 -25.60 -1.64
CA GLU A 1080 -5.77 -25.54 -2.51
C GLU A 1080 -4.51 -25.02 -1.82
N PRO A 1081 -4.52 -23.87 -1.10
CA PRO A 1081 -3.32 -23.39 -0.38
C PRO A 1081 -2.86 -24.38 0.70
N PHE A 1082 -3.78 -25.10 1.34
CA PHE A 1082 -3.45 -26.09 2.36
C PHE A 1082 -2.93 -27.40 1.79
N VAL A 1083 -3.41 -27.82 0.63
CA VAL A 1083 -2.91 -29.02 -0.05
C VAL A 1083 -1.53 -28.73 -0.64
N ASN A 1084 -1.36 -27.57 -1.28
CA ASN A 1084 -0.08 -27.12 -1.80
C ASN A 1084 0.91 -26.95 -0.64
N SER A 1085 0.58 -26.14 0.37
CA SER A 1085 1.45 -25.86 1.53
C SER A 1085 0.82 -26.27 2.87
N PRO A 1086 0.90 -27.55 3.28
CA PRO A 1086 0.23 -28.06 4.49
C PRO A 1086 0.61 -27.36 5.80
N ARG A 1087 1.83 -26.79 5.89
CA ARG A 1087 2.28 -26.06 7.08
C ARG A 1087 1.42 -24.83 7.39
N LEU A 1088 0.73 -24.25 6.40
CA LEU A 1088 -0.17 -23.11 6.59
C LEU A 1088 -1.28 -23.40 7.60
N ILE A 1089 -1.75 -24.66 7.71
CA ILE A 1089 -2.74 -25.06 8.72
C ILE A 1089 -2.21 -24.81 10.14
N LYS A 1090 -0.95 -25.14 10.41
CA LYS A 1090 -0.33 -24.89 11.72
C LYS A 1090 -0.26 -23.41 12.04
N ILE A 1091 0.02 -22.56 11.05
CA ILE A 1091 0.09 -21.10 11.23
C ILE A 1091 -1.28 -20.53 11.60
N VAL A 1092 -2.36 -21.01 10.97
CA VAL A 1092 -3.74 -20.64 11.36
C VAL A 1092 -4.00 -21.06 12.82
N LYS A 1093 -3.64 -22.29 13.17
CA LYS A 1093 -3.84 -22.86 14.52
C LYS A 1093 -3.02 -22.15 15.59
N GLU A 1094 -1.78 -21.77 15.30
CA GLU A 1094 -0.89 -21.00 16.19
C GLU A 1094 -1.44 -19.60 16.49
N ASN A 1095 -2.23 -19.02 15.59
CA ASN A 1095 -2.97 -17.79 15.84
C ASN A 1095 -4.19 -17.99 16.77
N GLY A 1096 -4.41 -19.21 17.27
CA GLY A 1096 -5.47 -19.54 18.22
C GLY A 1096 -6.87 -19.48 17.59
N ILE A 1097 -6.98 -19.71 16.28
CA ILE A 1097 -8.26 -19.71 15.56
C ILE A 1097 -8.51 -21.10 14.94
N VAL A 1098 -9.78 -21.44 14.76
CA VAL A 1098 -10.19 -22.71 14.15
C VAL A 1098 -9.94 -22.66 12.63
N CYS A 1099 -9.49 -23.76 12.03
CA CYS A 1099 -9.15 -23.85 10.62
C CYS A 1099 -9.99 -24.92 9.91
N PHE A 1100 -10.87 -24.49 9.01
CA PHE A 1100 -11.67 -25.34 8.14
C PHE A 1100 -11.22 -25.19 6.69
N SER A 1101 -11.43 -26.23 5.87
CA SER A 1101 -11.26 -26.14 4.43
C SER A 1101 -12.50 -26.54 3.63
N TYR A 1102 -12.65 -25.97 2.43
CA TYR A 1102 -13.67 -26.35 1.44
C TYR A 1102 -13.08 -26.46 0.04
N GLY A 1103 -13.83 -27.04 -0.90
CA GLY A 1103 -13.48 -27.13 -2.31
C GLY A 1103 -13.34 -28.57 -2.80
N THR A 1104 -13.17 -28.72 -4.11
CA THR A 1104 -13.19 -30.03 -4.78
C THR A 1104 -12.05 -30.96 -4.35
N LEU A 1105 -10.90 -30.41 -3.93
CA LEU A 1105 -9.77 -31.20 -3.41
C LEU A 1105 -10.13 -31.97 -2.13
N ASN A 1106 -11.15 -31.53 -1.39
CA ASN A 1106 -11.62 -32.25 -0.21
C ASN A 1106 -12.45 -33.51 -0.56
N ASN A 1107 -12.77 -33.74 -1.83
CA ASN A 1107 -13.42 -34.97 -2.28
C ASN A 1107 -12.42 -36.13 -2.44
N ASP A 1108 -11.11 -35.88 -2.37
CA ASP A 1108 -10.07 -36.90 -2.36
C ASP A 1108 -9.62 -37.23 -0.91
N PRO A 1109 -9.79 -38.50 -0.45
CA PRO A 1109 -9.30 -38.93 0.84
C PRO A 1109 -7.79 -38.73 1.08
N GLU A 1110 -6.94 -38.75 0.06
CA GLU A 1110 -5.50 -38.50 0.23
C GLU A 1110 -5.22 -37.03 0.58
N MET A 1111 -5.82 -36.10 -0.15
CA MET A 1111 -5.66 -34.67 0.08
C MET A 1111 -6.21 -34.26 1.44
N VAL A 1112 -7.33 -34.87 1.87
CA VAL A 1112 -7.86 -34.68 3.23
C VAL A 1112 -6.88 -35.24 4.27
N ARG A 1113 -6.29 -36.43 4.08
CA ARG A 1113 -5.28 -36.98 5.00
C ARG A 1113 -4.06 -36.07 5.15
N ARG A 1114 -3.61 -35.42 4.07
CA ARG A 1114 -2.51 -34.42 4.13
C ARG A 1114 -2.86 -33.26 5.06
N GLN A 1115 -4.09 -32.76 5.00
CA GLN A 1115 -4.58 -31.67 5.84
C GLN A 1115 -4.76 -32.12 7.31
N VAL A 1116 -5.36 -33.30 7.53
CA VAL A 1116 -5.57 -33.90 8.86
C VAL A 1116 -4.24 -34.11 9.61
N LYS A 1117 -3.19 -34.55 8.91
CA LYS A 1117 -1.84 -34.71 9.50
C LYS A 1117 -1.28 -33.41 10.09
N GLN A 1118 -1.71 -32.24 9.62
CA GLN A 1118 -1.28 -30.94 10.13
C GLN A 1118 -2.23 -30.36 11.19
N GLY A 1119 -3.34 -31.04 11.49
CA GLY A 1119 -4.26 -30.68 12.58
C GLY A 1119 -5.43 -29.78 12.17
N ILE A 1120 -5.97 -29.95 10.96
CA ILE A 1120 -7.18 -29.25 10.51
C ILE A 1120 -8.39 -29.64 11.36
N ASP A 1121 -9.26 -28.67 11.69
CA ASP A 1121 -10.36 -28.88 12.63
C ASP A 1121 -11.60 -29.47 11.94
N ALA A 1122 -11.91 -29.04 10.72
CA ALA A 1122 -12.98 -29.63 9.91
C ALA A 1122 -12.71 -29.52 8.41
N VAL A 1123 -13.31 -30.43 7.65
CA VAL A 1123 -13.32 -30.42 6.19
C VAL A 1123 -14.75 -30.44 5.67
N ILE A 1124 -15.07 -29.52 4.78
CA ILE A 1124 -16.32 -29.48 4.02
C ILE A 1124 -16.13 -30.34 2.78
N VAL A 1125 -17.00 -31.35 2.62
CA VAL A 1125 -16.89 -32.38 1.58
C VAL A 1125 -18.24 -32.61 0.90
N ASP A 1126 -18.20 -32.94 -0.39
CA ASP A 1126 -19.39 -33.39 -1.11
C ASP A 1126 -19.65 -34.89 -0.86
N SER A 1127 -18.58 -35.69 -0.84
CA SER A 1127 -18.67 -37.16 -0.70
C SER A 1127 -18.41 -37.62 0.74
N VAL A 1128 -19.35 -37.34 1.64
CA VAL A 1128 -19.25 -37.64 3.09
C VAL A 1128 -18.83 -39.10 3.36
N LEU A 1129 -19.45 -40.07 2.68
CA LEU A 1129 -19.17 -41.49 2.91
C LEU A 1129 -17.75 -41.89 2.49
N ALA A 1130 -17.27 -41.37 1.36
CA ALA A 1130 -15.95 -41.71 0.83
C ALA A 1130 -14.83 -41.21 1.74
N ILE A 1131 -14.94 -39.96 2.18
CA ILE A 1131 -13.96 -39.34 3.08
C ILE A 1131 -14.00 -39.99 4.45
N ARG A 1132 -15.19 -40.25 5.01
CA ARG A 1132 -15.32 -40.93 6.30
C ARG A 1132 -14.66 -42.31 6.28
N LYS A 1133 -14.91 -43.12 5.25
CA LYS A 1133 -14.24 -44.43 5.07
C LYS A 1133 -12.73 -44.30 4.90
N GLY A 1134 -12.28 -43.30 4.14
CA GLY A 1134 -10.86 -43.00 3.93
C GLY A 1134 -10.13 -42.60 5.22
N LEU A 1135 -10.82 -41.90 6.13
CA LEU A 1135 -10.27 -41.52 7.43
C LEU A 1135 -10.25 -42.71 8.42
N THR A 1136 -11.25 -43.60 8.39
CA THR A 1136 -11.30 -44.75 9.32
C THR A 1136 -10.49 -45.96 8.87
N SER A 1137 -10.15 -46.07 7.58
CA SER A 1137 -9.41 -47.24 7.03
C SER A 1137 -7.90 -47.23 7.33
N GLY A 1138 -7.34 -46.13 7.83
CA GLY A 1138 -5.95 -46.04 8.28
C GLY A 1138 -5.71 -46.49 9.73
N GLU A 1139 -6.78 -46.71 10.51
CA GLU A 1139 -6.73 -47.20 11.88
C GLU A 1139 -6.98 -48.71 11.94
N THR A 1140 -6.05 -49.52 11.41
CA THR A 1140 -5.98 -50.93 11.85
C THR A 1140 -5.32 -50.97 13.22
N PRO A 1141 -5.97 -51.49 14.28
CA PRO A 1141 -5.32 -51.69 15.56
C PRO A 1141 -4.18 -52.70 15.38
N ALA A 1142 -3.02 -52.38 15.95
CA ALA A 1142 -1.85 -53.24 15.96
C ALA A 1142 -2.22 -54.68 16.34
N GLU A 1143 -1.91 -55.63 15.47
CA GLU A 1143 -1.95 -57.05 15.81
C GLU A 1143 -1.07 -57.30 17.04
N PRO A 1144 -1.55 -58.05 18.05
CA PRO A 1144 -0.75 -58.38 19.21
C PRO A 1144 0.39 -59.31 18.79
N VAL A 1145 1.62 -58.86 19.03
CA VAL A 1145 2.84 -59.64 18.85
C VAL A 1145 2.78 -60.91 19.71
N ASN A 1146 3.06 -62.04 19.05
CA ASN A 1146 3.12 -63.41 19.57
C ASN A 1146 3.86 -63.56 20.92
N GLY A 1147 3.25 -64.35 21.80
CA GLY A 1147 3.91 -65.09 22.87
C GLY A 1147 3.69 -66.59 22.66
N GLU A 1148 4.79 -67.33 22.51
CA GLU A 1148 4.85 -68.77 22.24
C GLU A 1148 4.14 -69.64 23.29
N ASN A 1149 3.39 -70.66 22.85
CA ASN A 1149 3.63 -72.07 23.22
C ASN A 1149 2.59 -73.03 22.62
N GLY A 1150 3.09 -74.11 22.00
CA GLY A 1150 2.58 -75.45 22.29
C GLY A 1150 1.52 -76.09 21.39
N SER A 1151 2.02 -76.73 20.33
CA SER A 1151 1.65 -78.10 19.89
C SER A 1151 0.32 -78.39 19.16
N ASN A 1152 0.52 -79.16 18.07
CA ASN A 1152 -0.34 -80.16 17.44
C ASN A 1152 -1.42 -79.74 16.43
N GLY A 1153 -1.26 -80.30 15.21
CA GLY A 1153 -2.40 -80.83 14.45
C GLY A 1153 -2.58 -80.29 13.03
N THR A 1154 -1.81 -80.85 12.10
CA THR A 1154 -2.23 -81.25 10.74
C THR A 1154 -3.50 -80.60 10.13
N LEU A 1155 -3.34 -79.83 9.04
CA LEU A 1155 -3.72 -80.21 7.66
C LEU A 1155 -3.39 -79.10 6.66
N ARG A 1156 -2.96 -79.51 5.47
CA ARG A 1156 -2.62 -78.71 4.28
C ARG A 1156 -3.89 -78.42 3.43
N PRO A 1157 -3.80 -77.54 2.41
CA PRO A 1157 -4.86 -76.63 1.98
C PRO A 1157 -5.62 -77.13 0.75
N ASP A 1158 -6.84 -76.62 0.55
CA ASP A 1158 -7.48 -76.62 -0.77
C ASP A 1158 -7.86 -75.18 -1.17
N HIS A 1159 -7.33 -74.82 -2.34
CA HIS A 1159 -7.72 -73.74 -3.22
C HIS A 1159 -9.16 -73.95 -3.73
N GLU A 1160 -9.98 -72.90 -3.80
CA GLU A 1160 -10.77 -72.45 -4.97
C GLU A 1160 -12.01 -71.61 -4.58
N LEU A 1161 -12.43 -70.77 -5.55
CA LEU A 1161 -13.59 -69.85 -5.61
C LEU A 1161 -13.31 -68.43 -5.04
N LYS A 1162 -12.98 -67.36 -5.78
CA LYS A 1162 -13.12 -66.99 -7.21
C LYS A 1162 -14.39 -67.53 -7.88
N GLU A 1163 -15.54 -67.04 -7.43
CA GLU A 1163 -16.74 -66.73 -8.21
C GLU A 1163 -17.91 -66.58 -7.24
N LYS A 1164 -18.42 -65.34 -7.10
CA LYS A 1164 -19.81 -64.94 -6.79
C LYS A 1164 -19.84 -63.52 -6.22
N LEU A 1165 -19.68 -62.54 -7.11
CA LEU A 1165 -20.29 -61.22 -6.90
C LEU A 1165 -20.60 -60.53 -8.24
N ASP A 1166 -20.95 -61.34 -9.25
CA ASP A 1166 -21.62 -60.91 -10.49
C ASP A 1166 -22.88 -61.77 -10.64
N GLU A 1167 -23.95 -61.41 -9.92
CA GLU A 1167 -25.32 -61.85 -10.22
C GLU A 1167 -26.28 -61.06 -9.32
N LEU A 1168 -26.77 -59.92 -9.81
CA LEU A 1168 -28.11 -59.38 -9.54
C LEU A 1168 -28.37 -58.13 -10.42
N THR A 1169 -28.15 -58.26 -11.73
CA THR A 1169 -28.73 -57.38 -12.73
C THR A 1169 -29.13 -58.19 -13.95
N ILE A 1170 -30.42 -58.06 -14.31
CA ILE A 1170 -31.10 -58.26 -15.59
C ILE A 1170 -32.29 -59.23 -15.46
N ASN A 1171 -33.49 -58.67 -15.52
CA ASN A 1171 -34.48 -59.08 -16.53
C ASN A 1171 -35.56 -58.01 -16.70
N GLY A 1172 -35.69 -57.51 -17.94
CA GLY A 1172 -36.79 -56.64 -18.34
C GLY A 1172 -36.54 -55.87 -19.64
N GLY A 1173 -36.38 -56.58 -20.78
CA GLY A 1173 -36.70 -56.02 -22.11
C GLY A 1173 -38.12 -56.46 -22.48
N GLY A 1174 -39.05 -55.54 -22.78
CA GLY A 1174 -39.38 -55.05 -24.13
C GLY A 1174 -40.66 -55.75 -24.65
N PRO A 1175 -41.46 -55.19 -25.58
CA PRO A 1175 -41.22 -54.02 -26.43
C PRO A 1175 -41.96 -52.74 -26.03
#